data_AF-A0A545UH91-F1
#
_entry.id   AF-A0A545UH91-F1
#
_cell.length_a   1.000
_cell.length_b   1.000
_cell.length_c   1.000
_cell.angle_alpha   90.00
_cell.angle_beta   90.00
_cell.angle_gamma   90.00
#
_symmetry.space_group_name_H-M   'P 1'
#
loop_
_entity.id
_entity.type
_entity.pdbx_description
1 polymer ?
#
loop_
_entity_poly.entity_id
_entity_poly.type
_entity_poly.pdbx_seq_one_letter_code
_entity_poly.pdbx_strand_id
1 'polypeptide(L)'
;MKLKYLFAALVLLIGFNTNALELKTHLYIGEEILADLEDGKVTIQPFGEFEVDSTVVSRILANRDYFLLGTIGPDVLPDFLGGQITVHAAQGGWTTDDWLSYLYNASWYDNSMTAFYYGYLMHSAADVFSHTYVNSYAGDVFDLTDEDLLQVELRHKLLEMYIAKHQPARPISTSWKNTVNEVAIKSRLLDSHLVEAQYRASGTAKYLALMKEYENEAARLAHPINILKSSIHAVINKNIARQQHYQALIARYDSEHGETTEQIAAQQAIIDSLTPVAEFAVCEFIYNQDEWGLLADGSWGIVKTKHEIQTEKRALGLCRWKSEVDQAILGIQDAEELIRDLEQALANFFENNPDLAEAARALGLPEMTRSEAAEALVLVAALIVFGEELDLKTIALNAAFTRYRSYIVRKAGQEYIKANIQTAANIVDQKGLVETVKPIADWLACYGPVYTGEAGAVSPAVCEVKEGLDELSDRLQDELKDLVSDEELLNLYHSYQAFQNDVKALAVRLGKDIVKEILTDEQKEMIGWLTNHVSDASLTAAFSGEGNSARLLKITDIVERVKGDMYLRGDGSFDPQKFAPIFNSMQLSKIAFLGSLEMQRLGKLAGVNIIYGQEYYNYRGIFNILHSWIGNLDGNHQWMAVSPKLPRQAGFDDPRESYDRVFSQNGGLILWNNANGREKIFEKLFIGPIAPGIESPDLIGESNILPSYYESRNCYSDPFQTQGEGFEQCTPLAAWLIPILHVLN
;
A
#
# COMPACT_ATOMS: atom_id res chain seq x y z
N MET A 1 -4.27 13.76 -24.69
CA MET A 1 -3.54 12.67 -24.00
C MET A 1 -3.06 13.10 -22.62
N LYS A 2 -2.38 14.25 -22.49
CA LYS A 2 -1.92 14.82 -21.19
C LYS A 2 -3.03 15.01 -20.12
N LEU A 3 -4.25 15.34 -20.53
CA LEU A 3 -5.40 15.52 -19.62
C LEU A 3 -5.90 14.22 -18.96
N LYS A 4 -5.65 13.05 -19.57
CA LYS A 4 -6.07 11.75 -19.01
C LYS A 4 -5.18 11.27 -17.86
N TYR A 5 -3.90 11.67 -17.86
CA TYR A 5 -2.95 11.34 -16.81
C TYR A 5 -3.10 12.26 -15.60
N LEU A 6 -3.47 13.53 -15.85
CA LEU A 6 -3.98 14.39 -14.78
C LEU A 6 -5.24 13.76 -14.20
N PHE A 7 -6.21 13.32 -15.02
CA PHE A 7 -7.46 12.69 -14.56
C PHE A 7 -7.22 11.44 -13.68
N ALA A 8 -6.18 10.64 -13.96
CA ALA A 8 -5.77 9.51 -13.14
C ALA A 8 -5.18 9.92 -11.77
N ALA A 9 -4.38 10.99 -11.71
CA ALA A 9 -3.87 11.55 -10.46
C ALA A 9 -4.91 12.41 -9.70
N LEU A 10 -5.88 12.95 -10.42
CA LEU A 10 -7.10 13.61 -9.92
C LEU A 10 -7.95 12.61 -9.13
N VAL A 11 -8.16 11.43 -9.70
CA VAL A 11 -8.95 10.34 -9.11
C VAL A 11 -8.37 9.89 -7.75
N LEU A 12 -7.06 10.09 -7.52
CA LEU A 12 -6.38 9.86 -6.23
C LEU A 12 -6.77 10.85 -5.12
N LEU A 13 -7.21 12.05 -5.49
CA LEU A 13 -7.74 13.05 -4.54
C LEU A 13 -9.26 12.91 -4.34
N ILE A 14 -9.92 12.12 -5.18
CA ILE A 14 -11.39 12.00 -5.27
C ILE A 14 -11.88 10.70 -4.59
N GLY A 15 -11.03 9.68 -4.45
CA GLY A 15 -11.36 8.43 -3.79
C GLY A 15 -11.18 8.48 -2.27
N PHE A 16 -11.99 9.25 -1.55
CA PHE A 16 -12.17 8.97 -0.13
C PHE A 16 -13.30 7.96 -0.01
N ASN A 17 -12.92 6.70 0.01
CA ASN A 17 -13.84 5.58 -0.02
C ASN A 17 -14.33 5.23 1.40
N THR A 18 -15.47 4.57 1.44
CA THR A 18 -16.32 4.37 2.61
C THR A 18 -16.20 2.93 3.05
N ASN A 19 -15.99 2.70 4.34
CA ASN A 19 -15.61 1.39 4.85
C ASN A 19 -16.76 0.97 5.74
N ALA A 20 -17.38 -0.21 5.54
CA ALA A 20 -18.55 -0.66 6.33
C ALA A 20 -18.47 -0.29 7.81
N LEU A 21 -17.24 -0.42 8.33
CA LEU A 21 -16.78 0.16 9.56
C LEU A 21 -15.71 1.22 9.27
N GLU A 22 -15.88 2.44 9.76
CA GLU A 22 -14.84 3.47 9.65
C GLU A 22 -13.51 2.94 10.24
N LEU A 23 -12.36 3.37 9.69
CA LEU A 23 -11.01 2.88 10.02
C LEU A 23 -10.76 2.65 11.52
N LYS A 24 -11.24 3.56 12.36
CA LYS A 24 -11.15 3.49 13.82
C LYS A 24 -11.79 2.22 14.39
N THR A 25 -12.89 1.80 13.81
CA THR A 25 -13.64 0.61 14.21
C THR A 25 -12.92 -0.68 13.84
N HIS A 26 -12.33 -0.76 12.65
CA HIS A 26 -11.49 -1.90 12.28
C HIS A 26 -10.31 -2.05 13.23
N LEU A 27 -9.64 -0.94 13.54
CA LEU A 27 -8.55 -0.91 14.50
C LEU A 27 -9.02 -1.30 15.90
N TYR A 28 -10.20 -0.84 16.34
CA TYR A 28 -10.80 -1.25 17.60
C TYR A 28 -10.98 -2.77 17.68
N ILE A 29 -11.62 -3.39 16.67
CA ILE A 29 -11.79 -4.85 16.63
C ILE A 29 -10.41 -5.53 16.56
N GLY A 30 -9.47 -4.98 15.80
CA GLY A 30 -8.10 -5.47 15.72
C GLY A 30 -7.39 -5.51 17.07
N GLU A 31 -7.52 -4.46 17.88
CA GLU A 31 -6.96 -4.43 19.23
C GLU A 31 -7.63 -5.43 20.17
N GLU A 32 -8.94 -5.64 20.07
CA GLU A 32 -9.64 -6.67 20.84
C GLU A 32 -9.16 -8.07 20.47
N ILE A 33 -8.92 -8.34 19.18
CA ILE A 33 -8.31 -9.61 18.74
C ILE A 33 -6.88 -9.75 19.24
N LEU A 34 -6.05 -8.69 19.19
CA LEU A 34 -4.70 -8.72 19.73
C LEU A 34 -4.67 -9.04 21.22
N ALA A 35 -5.65 -8.53 21.99
CA ALA A 35 -5.80 -8.82 23.40
C ALA A 35 -6.20 -10.29 23.65
N ASP A 36 -7.13 -10.83 22.86
CA ASP A 36 -7.50 -12.25 22.93
C ASP A 36 -6.27 -13.15 22.65
N LEU A 37 -5.45 -12.81 21.65
CA LEU A 37 -4.33 -13.64 21.20
C LEU A 37 -3.13 -13.69 22.18
N GLU A 38 -3.14 -12.92 23.28
CA GLU A 38 -1.98 -12.83 24.19
C GLU A 38 -1.60 -14.17 24.84
N ASP A 39 -2.58 -15.05 25.08
CA ASP A 39 -2.38 -16.39 25.62
C ASP A 39 -2.39 -17.49 24.54
N GLY A 40 -2.44 -17.08 23.27
CA GLY A 40 -2.49 -17.97 22.11
C GLY A 40 -3.88 -18.49 21.74
N LYS A 41 -4.95 -17.94 22.32
CA LYS A 41 -6.32 -18.38 22.08
C LYS A 41 -7.21 -17.27 21.58
N VAL A 42 -8.45 -17.64 21.23
CA VAL A 42 -9.57 -16.71 21.05
C VAL A 42 -10.79 -17.23 21.80
N THR A 43 -11.59 -16.32 22.34
CA THR A 43 -12.84 -16.69 23.03
C THR A 43 -14.03 -16.51 22.09
N ILE A 44 -14.68 -17.63 21.74
CA ILE A 44 -15.83 -17.68 20.83
C ILE A 44 -17.07 -18.07 21.63
N GLN A 45 -17.94 -17.09 21.91
CA GLN A 45 -19.18 -17.34 22.65
C GLN A 45 -20.25 -18.01 21.77
N PRO A 46 -21.10 -18.90 22.32
CA PRO A 46 -21.09 -19.46 23.68
C PRO A 46 -20.18 -20.71 23.82
N PHE A 47 -19.34 -21.01 22.84
CA PHE A 47 -18.62 -22.28 22.72
C PHE A 47 -17.31 -22.35 23.53
N GLY A 48 -16.79 -21.22 24.00
CA GLY A 48 -15.64 -21.14 24.90
C GLY A 48 -14.34 -20.75 24.19
N GLU A 49 -13.21 -21.16 24.77
CA GLU A 49 -11.87 -20.87 24.24
C GLU A 49 -11.44 -21.87 23.16
N PHE A 50 -10.70 -21.37 22.17
CA PHE A 50 -10.12 -22.14 21.07
C PHE A 50 -8.66 -21.75 20.87
N GLU A 51 -7.82 -22.74 20.58
CA GLU A 51 -6.40 -22.52 20.33
C GLU A 51 -6.20 -21.90 18.94
N VAL A 52 -5.27 -20.96 18.82
CA VAL A 52 -4.81 -20.45 17.53
C VAL A 52 -3.44 -21.06 17.23
N ASP A 53 -3.14 -21.29 15.95
CA ASP A 53 -1.82 -21.81 15.54
C ASP A 53 -0.69 -20.94 16.14
N SER A 54 0.20 -21.55 16.92
CA SER A 54 1.24 -20.81 17.65
C SER A 54 2.21 -20.05 16.72
N THR A 55 2.38 -20.50 15.48
CA THR A 55 3.17 -19.80 14.46
C THR A 55 2.46 -18.53 14.02
N VAL A 56 1.14 -18.59 13.85
CA VAL A 56 0.32 -17.42 13.52
C VAL A 56 0.35 -16.42 14.67
N VAL A 57 0.09 -16.88 15.90
CA VAL A 57 0.12 -16.04 17.12
C VAL A 57 1.46 -15.33 17.26
N SER A 58 2.57 -16.07 17.22
CA SER A 58 3.91 -15.49 17.38
C SER A 58 4.25 -14.46 16.30
N ARG A 59 3.85 -14.69 15.04
CA ARG A 59 4.06 -13.74 13.95
C ARG A 59 3.27 -12.45 14.13
N ILE A 60 1.99 -12.57 14.54
CA ILE A 60 1.12 -11.41 14.80
C ILE A 60 1.63 -10.60 15.99
N LEU A 61 1.88 -11.25 17.13
CA LEU A 61 2.32 -10.55 18.34
C LEU A 61 3.71 -9.92 18.19
N ALA A 62 4.59 -10.50 17.37
CA ALA A 62 5.88 -9.89 17.04
C ALA A 62 5.79 -8.74 16.01
N ASN A 63 4.68 -8.63 15.26
CA ASN A 63 4.49 -7.65 14.19
C ASN A 63 3.11 -6.97 14.29
N ARG A 64 2.73 -6.53 15.50
CA ARG A 64 1.41 -5.94 15.80
C ARG A 64 1.03 -4.80 14.86
N ASP A 65 2.00 -3.98 14.49
CA ASP A 65 1.80 -2.83 13.60
C ASP A 65 1.39 -3.24 12.19
N TYR A 66 1.97 -4.32 11.66
CA TYR A 66 1.56 -4.88 10.37
C TYR A 66 0.16 -5.49 10.47
N PHE A 67 -0.15 -6.16 11.57
CA PHE A 67 -1.50 -6.67 11.80
C PHE A 67 -2.53 -5.54 11.81
N LEU A 68 -2.30 -4.48 12.59
CA LEU A 68 -3.20 -3.32 12.64
C LEU A 68 -3.32 -2.61 11.29
N LEU A 69 -2.21 -2.44 10.55
CA LEU A 69 -2.28 -1.92 9.19
C LEU A 69 -3.11 -2.83 8.26
N GLY A 70 -3.01 -4.15 8.43
CA GLY A 70 -3.86 -5.11 7.74
C GLY A 70 -5.35 -4.92 8.06
N THR A 71 -5.70 -4.56 9.30
CA THR A 71 -7.12 -4.37 9.70
C THR A 71 -7.80 -3.20 8.99
N ILE A 72 -7.04 -2.20 8.55
CA ILE A 72 -7.54 -1.11 7.69
C ILE A 72 -7.30 -1.39 6.20
N GLY A 73 -7.01 -2.65 5.85
CA GLY A 73 -6.38 -3.12 4.62
C GLY A 73 -6.87 -2.46 3.32
N PRO A 74 -7.88 -3.02 2.63
CA PRO A 74 -8.33 -2.51 1.34
C PRO A 74 -9.00 -1.14 1.41
N ASP A 75 -9.40 -0.68 2.59
CA ASP A 75 -9.90 0.69 2.77
C ASP A 75 -8.83 1.74 2.49
N VAL A 76 -7.56 1.41 2.68
CA VAL A 76 -6.44 2.35 2.63
C VAL A 76 -5.37 1.92 1.63
N LEU A 77 -5.29 0.62 1.32
CA LEU A 77 -4.16 0.05 0.59
C LEU A 77 -4.59 -0.72 -0.68
N PRO A 78 -3.83 -0.61 -1.78
CA PRO A 78 -2.63 0.23 -1.92
C PRO A 78 -2.92 1.74 -1.91
N ASP A 79 -4.19 2.09 -2.12
CA ASP A 79 -4.78 3.37 -1.81
C ASP A 79 -6.28 3.17 -1.60
N PHE A 80 -6.94 4.22 -1.13
CA PHE A 80 -8.36 4.22 -0.83
C PHE A 80 -9.24 3.78 -2.01
N LEU A 81 -8.91 4.15 -3.24
CA LEU A 81 -9.77 3.88 -4.41
C LEU A 81 -9.51 2.52 -5.04
N GLY A 82 -8.24 2.18 -5.19
CA GLY A 82 -7.80 0.89 -5.69
C GLY A 82 -8.35 -0.21 -4.81
N GLY A 83 -8.15 -0.13 -3.49
CA GLY A 83 -8.63 -1.17 -2.59
C GLY A 83 -10.14 -1.28 -2.56
N GLN A 84 -10.87 -0.17 -2.50
CA GLN A 84 -12.34 -0.21 -2.42
C GLN A 84 -13.01 -0.67 -3.71
N ILE A 85 -12.58 -0.18 -4.88
CA ILE A 85 -13.26 -0.60 -6.12
C ILE A 85 -12.80 -1.99 -6.59
N THR A 86 -11.55 -2.37 -6.32
CA THR A 86 -11.03 -3.65 -6.85
C THR A 86 -11.08 -4.81 -5.87
N VAL A 87 -11.06 -4.54 -4.56
CA VAL A 87 -11.12 -5.58 -3.53
C VAL A 87 -12.53 -5.67 -2.94
N HIS A 88 -13.16 -4.54 -2.62
CA HIS A 88 -14.51 -4.57 -2.03
C HIS A 88 -15.55 -4.88 -3.10
N ALA A 89 -15.66 -4.02 -4.11
CA ALA A 89 -16.72 -4.15 -5.10
C ALA A 89 -16.51 -5.31 -6.11
N ALA A 90 -15.28 -5.84 -6.21
CA ALA A 90 -14.90 -6.90 -7.15
C ALA A 90 -15.25 -6.62 -8.63
N GLN A 91 -15.25 -5.33 -9.04
CA GLN A 91 -15.70 -4.94 -10.38
C GLN A 91 -14.62 -5.17 -11.44
N GLY A 92 -14.90 -6.08 -12.38
CA GLY A 92 -14.10 -6.24 -13.60
C GLY A 92 -12.75 -6.94 -13.40
N GLY A 93 -12.55 -7.66 -12.30
CA GLY A 93 -11.31 -8.37 -11.99
C GLY A 93 -11.51 -9.49 -10.98
N TRP A 94 -10.55 -9.65 -10.09
CA TRP A 94 -10.61 -10.55 -8.94
C TRP A 94 -11.77 -10.23 -8.00
N THR A 95 -12.36 -11.30 -7.48
CA THR A 95 -13.26 -11.23 -6.33
C THR A 95 -12.49 -10.93 -5.05
N THR A 96 -13.18 -10.58 -3.97
CA THR A 96 -12.53 -10.46 -2.66
C THR A 96 -11.83 -11.76 -2.25
N ASP A 97 -12.43 -12.92 -2.51
CA ASP A 97 -11.81 -14.22 -2.22
C ASP A 97 -10.50 -14.45 -3.00
N ASP A 98 -10.47 -14.07 -4.27
CA ASP A 98 -9.25 -14.16 -5.09
C ASP A 98 -8.12 -13.30 -4.47
N TRP A 99 -8.47 -12.11 -3.98
CA TRP A 99 -7.54 -11.22 -3.27
C TRP A 99 -7.03 -11.83 -1.96
N LEU A 100 -7.93 -12.38 -1.13
CA LEU A 100 -7.56 -13.06 0.12
C LEU A 100 -6.66 -14.27 -0.16
N SER A 101 -6.99 -15.05 -1.18
CA SER A 101 -6.20 -16.19 -1.64
C SER A 101 -4.82 -15.75 -2.11
N TYR A 102 -4.73 -14.68 -2.90
CA TYR A 102 -3.47 -14.11 -3.36
C TYR A 102 -2.58 -13.67 -2.18
N LEU A 103 -3.12 -12.87 -1.26
CA LEU A 103 -2.36 -12.34 -0.12
C LEU A 103 -1.92 -13.47 0.83
N TYR A 104 -2.77 -14.46 1.03
CA TYR A 104 -2.43 -15.62 1.86
C TYR A 104 -1.22 -16.37 1.29
N ASN A 105 -1.23 -16.55 -0.02
CA ASN A 105 -0.19 -17.24 -0.75
C ASN A 105 1.14 -16.48 -0.77
N ALA A 106 1.07 -15.14 -0.79
CA ALA A 106 2.22 -14.25 -0.88
C ALA A 106 2.83 -13.84 0.48
N SER A 107 2.11 -14.09 1.59
CA SER A 107 2.52 -13.67 2.94
C SER A 107 3.32 -14.72 3.72
N TRP A 108 3.16 -16.02 3.45
CA TRP A 108 3.59 -17.09 4.37
C TRP A 108 5.11 -17.18 4.63
N TYR A 109 5.94 -16.58 3.77
CA TYR A 109 7.41 -16.56 3.90
C TYR A 109 7.95 -15.37 4.68
N ASP A 110 7.11 -14.40 5.01
CA ASP A 110 7.49 -13.18 5.72
C ASP A 110 6.59 -13.02 6.95
N ASN A 111 7.20 -12.97 8.13
CA ASN A 111 6.48 -12.89 9.40
C ASN A 111 5.61 -11.62 9.48
N SER A 112 6.14 -10.48 9.00
CA SER A 112 5.43 -9.20 8.99
C SER A 112 4.25 -9.22 8.02
N MET A 113 4.44 -9.81 6.83
CA MET A 113 3.35 -9.96 5.86
C MET A 113 2.31 -11.00 6.28
N THR A 114 2.71 -12.03 7.04
CA THR A 114 1.73 -12.95 7.65
C THR A 114 0.85 -12.21 8.63
N ALA A 115 1.43 -11.36 9.49
CA ALA A 115 0.65 -10.53 10.41
C ALA A 115 -0.28 -9.57 9.64
N PHE A 116 0.23 -8.89 8.60
CA PHE A 116 -0.58 -8.05 7.72
C PHE A 116 -1.74 -8.81 7.08
N TYR A 117 -1.49 -10.00 6.54
CA TYR A 117 -2.54 -10.83 5.94
C TYR A 117 -3.64 -11.19 6.95
N TYR A 118 -3.30 -11.59 8.17
CA TYR A 118 -4.32 -11.90 9.18
C TYR A 118 -5.11 -10.66 9.63
N GLY A 119 -4.48 -9.48 9.62
CA GLY A 119 -5.20 -8.21 9.77
C GLY A 119 -6.18 -7.97 8.63
N TYR A 120 -5.74 -8.19 7.39
CA TYR A 120 -6.56 -8.05 6.18
C TYR A 120 -7.73 -9.05 6.15
N LEU A 121 -7.49 -10.26 6.60
CA LEU A 121 -8.50 -11.30 6.75
C LEU A 121 -9.54 -10.90 7.81
N MET A 122 -9.08 -10.34 8.93
CA MET A 122 -9.93 -9.80 9.98
C MET A 122 -10.79 -8.64 9.46
N HIS A 123 -10.24 -7.75 8.64
CA HIS A 123 -10.97 -6.68 7.97
C HIS A 123 -12.13 -7.25 7.15
N SER A 124 -11.85 -8.22 6.27
CA SER A 124 -12.88 -8.87 5.46
C SER A 124 -13.95 -9.57 6.30
N ALA A 125 -13.59 -10.20 7.42
CA ALA A 125 -14.57 -10.74 8.37
C ALA A 125 -15.44 -9.65 9.00
N ALA A 126 -14.85 -8.50 9.34
CA ALA A 126 -15.55 -7.43 10.02
C ALA A 126 -16.61 -6.78 9.12
N ASP A 127 -16.34 -6.73 7.82
CA ASP A 127 -17.23 -6.11 6.84
C ASP A 127 -18.47 -6.94 6.51
N VAL A 128 -18.42 -8.26 6.70
CA VAL A 128 -19.54 -9.17 6.35
C VAL A 128 -20.88 -8.77 6.96
N PHE A 129 -20.87 -8.51 8.27
CA PHE A 129 -22.09 -8.11 8.99
C PHE A 129 -22.30 -6.61 8.99
N SER A 130 -21.22 -5.84 8.91
CA SER A 130 -21.28 -4.39 8.95
C SER A 130 -21.87 -3.80 7.67
N HIS A 131 -21.48 -4.29 6.49
CA HIS A 131 -22.12 -3.84 5.25
C HIS A 131 -23.56 -4.30 5.17
N THR A 132 -23.92 -5.46 5.74
CA THR A 132 -25.34 -5.83 5.84
C THR A 132 -26.13 -4.79 6.65
N TYR A 133 -25.61 -4.35 7.79
CA TYR A 133 -26.23 -3.29 8.59
C TYR A 133 -26.34 -1.97 7.82
N VAL A 134 -25.23 -1.53 7.23
CA VAL A 134 -25.20 -0.24 6.56
C VAL A 134 -26.07 -0.24 5.31
N ASN A 135 -26.02 -1.30 4.50
CA ASN A 135 -26.84 -1.44 3.30
C ASN A 135 -28.34 -1.49 3.62
N SER A 136 -28.74 -2.10 4.74
CA SER A 136 -30.13 -2.07 5.23
C SER A 136 -30.63 -0.63 5.43
N TYR A 137 -29.77 0.26 5.93
CA TYR A 137 -30.09 1.67 6.14
C TYR A 137 -29.92 2.55 4.89
N ALA A 138 -28.75 2.46 4.25
CA ALA A 138 -28.40 3.25 3.07
C ALA A 138 -29.37 2.96 1.91
N GLY A 139 -29.83 1.71 1.83
CA GLY A 139 -30.79 1.22 0.86
C GLY A 139 -30.11 0.56 -0.34
N ASP A 140 -28.79 0.60 -0.44
CA ASP A 140 -28.07 -0.19 -1.43
C ASP A 140 -26.63 -0.49 -1.00
N VAL A 141 -25.92 -1.32 -1.76
CA VAL A 141 -24.46 -1.50 -1.63
C VAL A 141 -23.75 -0.25 -2.15
N PHE A 142 -22.54 -0.01 -1.64
CA PHE A 142 -21.69 1.07 -2.11
C PHE A 142 -21.24 0.86 -3.56
N ASP A 143 -21.47 1.84 -4.43
CA ASP A 143 -20.96 1.80 -5.80
C ASP A 143 -20.67 3.21 -6.36
N LEU A 144 -19.40 3.62 -6.31
CA LEU A 144 -18.97 4.90 -6.90
C LEU A 144 -19.11 4.99 -8.43
N THR A 145 -19.39 3.88 -9.11
CA THR A 145 -19.62 3.89 -10.56
C THR A 145 -21.07 4.20 -10.92
N ASP A 146 -21.98 4.18 -9.94
CA ASP A 146 -23.39 4.52 -10.13
C ASP A 146 -23.66 6.00 -9.80
N GLU A 147 -23.55 6.84 -10.83
CA GLU A 147 -23.79 8.30 -10.73
C GLU A 147 -25.20 8.64 -10.20
N ASP A 148 -26.17 7.73 -10.35
CA ASP A 148 -27.54 7.92 -9.89
C ASP A 148 -27.72 7.63 -8.38
N LEU A 149 -26.71 7.04 -7.72
CA LEU A 149 -26.76 6.55 -6.34
C LEU A 149 -25.84 7.28 -5.34
N LEU A 150 -25.31 8.46 -5.66
CA LEU A 150 -24.50 9.25 -4.70
C LEU A 150 -25.15 9.44 -3.32
N GLN A 151 -26.48 9.41 -3.26
CA GLN A 151 -27.24 9.46 -2.00
C GLN A 151 -27.08 8.21 -1.12
N VAL A 152 -26.93 7.02 -1.71
CA VAL A 152 -26.59 5.77 -1.00
C VAL A 152 -25.22 5.95 -0.37
N GLU A 153 -24.27 6.48 -1.12
CA GLU A 153 -22.86 6.58 -0.71
C GLU A 153 -22.68 7.56 0.45
N LEU A 154 -23.42 8.67 0.38
CA LEU A 154 -23.55 9.61 1.48
C LEU A 154 -24.14 8.95 2.75
N ARG A 155 -25.23 8.20 2.61
CA ARG A 155 -25.89 7.54 3.75
C ARG A 155 -24.98 6.48 4.37
N HIS A 156 -24.31 5.70 3.53
CA HIS A 156 -23.33 4.70 3.91
C HIS A 156 -22.27 5.35 4.79
N LYS A 157 -21.59 6.37 4.27
CA LYS A 157 -20.48 7.01 4.97
C LYS A 157 -20.86 7.67 6.27
N LEU A 158 -21.95 8.45 6.26
CA LEU A 158 -22.38 9.14 7.47
C LEU A 158 -22.79 8.15 8.56
N LEU A 159 -23.37 7.01 8.20
CA LEU A 159 -23.74 5.99 9.18
C LEU A 159 -22.50 5.35 9.81
N GLU A 160 -21.50 4.96 9.01
CA GLU A 160 -20.21 4.43 9.50
C GLU A 160 -19.53 5.40 10.46
N MET A 161 -19.40 6.68 10.04
CA MET A 161 -18.77 7.72 10.86
C MET A 161 -19.55 7.94 12.16
N TYR A 162 -20.89 7.86 12.10
CA TYR A 162 -21.74 8.02 13.26
C TYR A 162 -21.55 6.89 14.27
N ILE A 163 -21.42 5.63 13.81
CA ILE A 163 -21.07 4.49 14.66
C ILE A 163 -19.70 4.73 15.32
N ALA A 164 -18.68 5.07 14.54
CA ALA A 164 -17.32 5.26 15.02
C ALA A 164 -17.17 6.42 16.04
N LYS A 165 -17.99 7.47 15.90
CA LYS A 165 -18.08 8.57 16.86
C LYS A 165 -18.53 8.11 18.24
N HIS A 166 -19.40 7.11 18.32
CA HIS A 166 -19.97 6.62 19.58
C HIS A 166 -19.18 5.49 20.23
N GLN A 167 -18.19 4.92 19.54
CA GLN A 167 -17.30 3.92 20.12
C GLN A 167 -16.50 4.47 21.31
N PRO A 168 -16.10 3.62 22.27
CA PRO A 168 -15.32 4.03 23.42
C PRO A 168 -14.08 4.82 22.98
N ALA A 169 -13.79 5.91 23.70
CA ALA A 169 -12.56 6.67 23.51
C ALA A 169 -11.37 5.88 24.07
N ARG A 170 -10.99 4.81 23.38
CA ARG A 170 -9.74 4.08 23.62
C ARG A 170 -8.66 4.70 22.73
N PRO A 171 -7.47 5.01 23.26
CA PRO A 171 -6.33 5.36 22.42
C PRO A 171 -6.04 4.17 21.52
N ILE A 172 -6.33 4.32 20.24
CA ILE A 172 -5.96 3.31 19.24
C ILE A 172 -4.48 3.48 18.96
N SER A 173 -3.75 2.37 18.94
CA SER A 173 -2.34 2.40 18.62
C SER A 173 -2.13 3.03 17.25
N THR A 174 -1.19 3.97 17.21
CA THR A 174 -0.78 4.69 16.01
C THR A 174 0.66 4.35 15.63
N SER A 175 1.26 3.35 16.26
CA SER A 175 2.64 2.91 16.00
C SER A 175 2.84 2.50 14.54
N TRP A 176 1.84 1.86 13.93
CA TRP A 176 1.82 1.45 12.53
C TRP A 176 2.07 2.57 11.51
N LYS A 177 1.94 3.85 11.91
CA LYS A 177 2.24 5.01 11.05
C LYS A 177 3.70 5.10 10.64
N ASN A 178 4.62 4.63 11.50
CA ASN A 178 6.07 4.88 11.35
C ASN A 178 6.92 3.60 11.31
N THR A 179 6.35 2.43 11.57
CA THR A 179 7.09 1.16 11.71
C THR A 179 6.95 0.21 10.52
N VAL A 180 5.99 0.44 9.63
CA VAL A 180 5.74 -0.46 8.51
C VAL A 180 6.70 -0.14 7.36
N ASN A 181 7.40 -1.18 6.88
CA ASN A 181 8.16 -1.14 5.64
C ASN A 181 7.22 -1.07 4.44
N GLU A 182 7.04 0.11 3.89
CA GLU A 182 6.24 0.42 2.71
C GLU A 182 6.68 -0.36 1.47
N VAL A 183 7.96 -0.75 1.38
CA VAL A 183 8.49 -1.57 0.28
C VAL A 183 7.85 -2.95 0.29
N ALA A 184 7.69 -3.55 1.47
CA ALA A 184 7.07 -4.88 1.60
C ALA A 184 5.61 -4.85 1.15
N ILE A 185 4.84 -3.85 1.59
CA ILE A 185 3.44 -3.64 1.20
C ILE A 185 3.31 -3.37 -0.29
N LYS A 186 4.08 -2.40 -0.81
CA LYS A 186 4.13 -2.07 -2.25
C LYS A 186 4.44 -3.31 -3.10
N SER A 187 5.38 -4.15 -2.66
CA SER A 187 5.79 -5.33 -3.42
C SER A 187 4.64 -6.32 -3.67
N ARG A 188 3.65 -6.32 -2.78
CA ARG A 188 2.47 -7.21 -2.83
C ARG A 188 1.28 -6.54 -3.48
N LEU A 189 1.05 -5.26 -3.19
CA LEU A 189 -0.16 -4.58 -3.62
C LEU A 189 0.01 -3.78 -4.92
N LEU A 190 1.24 -3.48 -5.35
CA LEU A 190 1.49 -2.71 -6.58
C LEU A 190 2.44 -3.41 -7.55
N ASP A 191 3.50 -4.06 -7.05
CA ASP A 191 4.56 -4.60 -7.92
C ASP A 191 4.27 -5.98 -8.50
N SER A 192 3.24 -6.66 -8.00
CA SER A 192 2.91 -7.99 -8.48
C SER A 192 2.25 -7.94 -9.85
N HIS A 193 2.81 -8.66 -10.83
CA HIS A 193 2.24 -8.78 -12.17
C HIS A 193 0.80 -9.34 -12.17
N LEU A 194 0.45 -10.17 -11.17
CA LEU A 194 -0.91 -10.70 -11.01
C LEU A 194 -1.90 -9.60 -10.60
N VAL A 195 -1.46 -8.74 -9.66
CA VAL A 195 -2.23 -7.59 -9.17
C VAL A 195 -2.34 -6.51 -10.25
N GLU A 196 -1.25 -6.23 -10.96
CA GLU A 196 -1.23 -5.32 -12.10
C GLU A 196 -2.29 -5.70 -13.15
N ALA A 197 -2.43 -6.99 -13.46
CA ALA A 197 -3.45 -7.48 -14.38
C ALA A 197 -4.88 -7.17 -13.90
N GLN A 198 -5.12 -7.21 -12.58
CA GLN A 198 -6.41 -6.85 -12.01
C GLN A 198 -6.70 -5.36 -12.12
N TYR A 199 -5.71 -4.52 -11.81
CA TYR A 199 -5.85 -3.07 -11.95
C TYR A 199 -6.09 -2.63 -13.40
N ARG A 200 -5.53 -3.35 -14.38
CA ARG A 200 -5.81 -3.12 -15.80
C ARG A 200 -7.25 -3.46 -16.18
N ALA A 201 -7.78 -4.52 -15.59
CA ALA A 201 -9.12 -5.02 -15.86
C ALA A 201 -10.20 -4.16 -15.18
N SER A 202 -9.88 -3.60 -14.00
CA SER A 202 -10.71 -2.61 -13.30
C SER A 202 -10.96 -1.38 -14.16
N GLY A 203 -12.19 -0.85 -14.12
CA GLY A 203 -12.56 0.40 -14.80
C GLY A 203 -11.85 1.63 -14.22
N THR A 204 -11.59 1.63 -12.91
CA THR A 204 -11.23 2.80 -12.11
C THR A 204 -9.82 2.73 -11.54
N ALA A 205 -9.26 1.54 -11.30
CA ALA A 205 -7.92 1.36 -10.73
C ALA A 205 -6.78 1.28 -11.78
N LYS A 206 -7.07 1.59 -13.05
CA LYS A 206 -6.07 1.50 -14.15
C LYS A 206 -4.81 2.32 -13.89
N TYR A 207 -4.91 3.41 -13.14
CA TYR A 207 -3.77 4.25 -12.80
C TYR A 207 -2.71 3.49 -11.99
N LEU A 208 -3.10 2.53 -11.14
CA LEU A 208 -2.16 1.67 -10.40
C LEU A 208 -1.36 0.77 -11.33
N ALA A 209 -2.03 0.20 -12.34
CA ALA A 209 -1.33 -0.54 -13.38
C ALA A 209 -0.39 0.37 -14.19
N LEU A 210 -0.80 1.61 -14.49
CA LEU A 210 0.07 2.58 -15.18
C LEU A 210 1.30 2.94 -14.35
N MET A 211 1.18 3.11 -13.03
CA MET A 211 2.34 3.33 -12.15
C MET A 211 3.35 2.19 -12.32
N LYS A 212 2.87 0.94 -12.37
CA LYS A 212 3.73 -0.22 -12.61
C LYS A 212 4.33 -0.26 -14.01
N GLU A 213 3.58 0.11 -15.04
CA GLU A 213 4.10 0.25 -16.40
C GLU A 213 5.26 1.24 -16.47
N TYR A 214 5.12 2.40 -15.84
CA TYR A 214 6.18 3.40 -15.79
C TYR A 214 7.43 2.87 -15.09
N GLU A 215 7.29 2.09 -14.03
CA GLU A 215 8.43 1.43 -13.39
C GLU A 215 9.10 0.42 -14.32
N ASN A 216 8.31 -0.42 -14.99
CA ASN A 216 8.80 -1.43 -15.92
C ASN A 216 9.47 -0.77 -17.14
N GLU A 217 8.93 0.34 -17.64
CA GLU A 217 9.52 1.13 -18.71
C GLU A 217 10.83 1.79 -18.25
N ALA A 218 10.85 2.41 -17.08
CA ALA A 218 12.07 3.01 -16.53
C ALA A 218 13.17 1.96 -16.32
N ALA A 219 12.81 0.77 -15.82
CA ALA A 219 13.72 -0.36 -15.68
C ALA A 219 14.21 -0.90 -17.04
N ARG A 220 13.33 -0.97 -18.06
CA ARG A 220 13.69 -1.39 -19.43
C ARG A 220 14.63 -0.39 -20.09
N LEU A 221 14.39 0.90 -19.94
CA LEU A 221 15.26 1.95 -20.45
C LEU A 221 16.63 1.90 -19.75
N ALA A 222 16.71 1.41 -18.51
CA ALA A 222 17.98 1.19 -17.82
C ALA A 222 18.74 -0.04 -18.34
N HIS A 223 18.08 -0.98 -19.03
CA HIS A 223 18.68 -2.25 -19.50
C HIS A 223 19.78 -2.10 -20.58
N PRO A 224 19.69 -1.19 -21.59
CA PRO A 224 20.77 -0.87 -22.53
C PRO A 224 22.12 -0.51 -21.87
N ILE A 225 22.15 -0.15 -20.59
CA ILE A 225 23.38 0.11 -19.83
C ILE A 225 24.20 -1.16 -19.65
N ASN A 226 23.58 -2.35 -19.55
CA ASN A 226 24.31 -3.62 -19.53
C ASN A 226 24.91 -3.97 -20.89
N ILE A 227 24.26 -3.55 -21.98
CA ILE A 227 24.78 -3.67 -23.34
C ILE A 227 25.93 -2.68 -23.55
N LEU A 228 25.82 -1.46 -23.02
CA LEU A 228 26.90 -0.49 -23.02
C LEU A 228 28.09 -0.98 -22.20
N LYS A 229 27.86 -1.51 -21.00
CA LYS A 229 28.88 -2.17 -20.16
C LYS A 229 29.59 -3.29 -20.93
N SER A 230 28.82 -4.10 -21.65
CA SER A 230 29.35 -5.17 -22.52
C SER A 230 30.12 -4.63 -23.74
N SER A 231 29.69 -3.50 -24.30
CA SER A 231 30.32 -2.85 -25.46
C SER A 231 31.61 -2.14 -25.07
N ILE A 232 31.65 -1.50 -23.90
CA ILE A 232 32.86 -0.96 -23.28
C ILE A 232 33.83 -2.10 -22.98
N HIS A 233 33.37 -3.22 -22.40
CA HIS A 233 34.20 -4.42 -22.23
C HIS A 233 34.75 -4.93 -23.58
N ALA A 234 33.94 -4.96 -24.64
CA ALA A 234 34.39 -5.40 -25.96
C ALA A 234 35.44 -4.45 -26.56
N VAL A 235 35.30 -3.13 -26.38
CA VAL A 235 36.28 -2.13 -26.82
C VAL A 235 37.59 -2.25 -26.02
N ILE A 236 37.51 -2.39 -24.70
CA ILE A 236 38.66 -2.65 -23.83
C ILE A 236 39.40 -3.92 -24.28
N ASN A 237 38.68 -5.02 -24.45
CA ASN A 237 39.26 -6.30 -24.89
C ASN A 237 39.88 -6.21 -26.30
N LYS A 238 39.28 -5.43 -27.21
CA LYS A 238 39.82 -5.20 -28.55
C LYS A 238 41.09 -4.36 -28.52
N ASN A 239 41.18 -3.37 -27.63
CA ASN A 239 42.39 -2.58 -27.43
C ASN A 239 43.51 -3.42 -26.80
N ILE A 240 43.20 -4.27 -25.82
CA ILE A 240 44.14 -5.26 -25.26
C ILE A 240 44.68 -6.18 -26.37
N ALA A 241 43.81 -6.72 -27.23
CA ALA A 241 44.23 -7.57 -28.35
C ALA A 241 45.11 -6.81 -29.37
N ARG A 242 44.82 -5.53 -29.62
CA ARG A 242 45.64 -4.64 -30.47
C ARG A 242 47.03 -4.43 -29.87
N GLN A 243 47.09 -4.16 -28.57
CA GLN A 243 48.34 -3.98 -27.84
C GLN A 243 49.22 -5.24 -27.92
N GLN A 244 48.62 -6.41 -27.71
CA GLN A 244 49.30 -7.71 -27.88
C GLN A 244 49.81 -7.91 -29.31
N HIS A 245 49.02 -7.54 -30.33
CA HIS A 245 49.43 -7.61 -31.73
C HIS A 245 50.61 -6.67 -32.06
N TYR A 246 50.58 -5.43 -31.54
CA TYR A 246 51.69 -4.48 -31.70
C TYR A 246 52.96 -4.95 -31.00
N GLN A 247 52.85 -5.49 -29.79
CA GLN A 247 54.00 -6.08 -29.09
C GLN A 247 54.59 -7.26 -29.87
N ALA A 248 53.76 -8.10 -30.50
CA ALA A 248 54.24 -9.18 -31.36
C ALA A 248 54.91 -8.67 -32.64
N LEU A 249 54.42 -7.58 -33.24
CA LEU A 249 55.03 -6.93 -34.40
C LEU A 249 56.38 -6.30 -34.05
N ILE A 250 56.47 -5.63 -32.90
CA ILE A 250 57.71 -5.02 -32.38
C ILE A 250 58.73 -6.13 -32.10
N ALA A 251 58.35 -7.19 -31.38
CA ALA A 251 59.23 -8.32 -31.11
C ALA A 251 59.76 -8.99 -32.39
N ARG A 252 58.93 -9.03 -33.44
CA ARG A 252 59.32 -9.57 -34.75
C ARG A 252 60.23 -8.61 -35.51
N TYR A 253 59.92 -7.31 -35.50
CA TYR A 253 60.74 -6.27 -36.12
C TYR A 253 62.13 -6.20 -35.48
N ASP A 254 62.21 -6.21 -34.15
CA ASP A 254 63.46 -6.23 -33.38
C ASP A 254 64.30 -7.50 -33.67
N SER A 255 63.64 -8.62 -33.98
CA SER A 255 64.32 -9.85 -34.37
C SER A 255 64.86 -9.85 -35.81
N GLU A 256 64.29 -9.00 -36.68
CA GLU A 256 64.56 -9.02 -38.12
C GLU A 256 65.40 -7.81 -38.59
N HIS A 257 65.29 -6.63 -37.97
CA HIS A 257 65.90 -5.39 -38.46
C HIS A 257 66.43 -4.53 -37.32
N GLY A 258 67.70 -4.76 -36.95
CA GLY A 258 68.44 -3.86 -36.07
C GLY A 258 68.57 -2.47 -36.72
N GLU A 259 67.98 -1.47 -36.06
CA GLU A 259 68.05 -0.01 -36.30
C GLU A 259 67.10 0.61 -37.34
N THR A 260 66.05 1.29 -36.87
CA THR A 260 65.89 2.78 -36.92
C THR A 260 64.63 3.26 -36.19
N THR A 261 64.73 4.38 -35.48
CA THR A 261 64.12 4.56 -34.13
C THR A 261 63.23 5.79 -33.94
N GLU A 262 62.56 6.31 -34.98
CA GLU A 262 61.76 7.55 -34.82
C GLU A 262 60.24 7.32 -34.83
N GLN A 263 59.72 6.49 -35.74
CA GLN A 263 58.27 6.21 -35.79
C GLN A 263 57.83 5.18 -34.75
N ILE A 264 58.68 4.19 -34.45
CA ILE A 264 58.45 3.20 -33.39
C ILE A 264 58.56 3.87 -32.02
N ALA A 265 59.53 4.78 -31.80
CA ALA A 265 59.65 5.52 -30.55
C ALA A 265 58.45 6.45 -30.30
N ALA A 266 57.91 7.09 -31.33
CA ALA A 266 56.71 7.93 -31.22
C ALA A 266 55.44 7.12 -30.89
N GLN A 267 55.29 5.91 -31.44
CA GLN A 267 54.17 5.03 -31.11
C GLN A 267 54.35 4.31 -29.78
N GLN A 268 55.59 3.94 -29.42
CA GLN A 268 55.94 3.37 -28.12
C GLN A 268 55.69 4.39 -27.00
N ALA A 269 55.99 5.68 -27.21
CA ALA A 269 55.69 6.75 -26.25
C ALA A 269 54.18 6.95 -26.01
N ILE A 270 53.32 6.65 -27.00
CA ILE A 270 51.85 6.68 -26.85
C ILE A 270 51.35 5.40 -26.18
N ILE A 271 51.96 4.25 -26.43
CA ILE A 271 51.61 2.97 -25.79
C ILE A 271 52.05 2.96 -24.32
N ASP A 272 53.23 3.48 -24.02
CA ASP A 272 53.81 3.55 -22.69
C ASP A 272 53.04 4.55 -21.80
N SER A 273 52.40 5.57 -22.38
CA SER A 273 51.53 6.50 -21.63
C SER A 273 50.15 5.93 -21.29
N LEU A 274 49.69 4.89 -22.00
CA LEU A 274 48.36 4.28 -21.83
C LEU A 274 48.37 2.96 -21.04
N THR A 275 49.52 2.27 -21.00
CA THR A 275 49.67 0.97 -20.32
C THR A 275 49.46 1.03 -18.79
N PRO A 276 49.97 2.03 -18.06
CA PRO A 276 49.78 2.13 -16.60
C PRO A 276 48.31 2.35 -16.19
N VAL A 277 47.54 3.09 -17.01
CA VAL A 277 46.11 3.37 -16.78
C VAL A 277 45.26 2.10 -16.96
N ALA A 278 45.60 1.28 -17.97
CA ALA A 278 44.93 0.01 -18.20
C ALA A 278 45.24 -1.03 -17.11
N GLU A 279 46.49 -1.08 -16.62
CA GLU A 279 46.89 -2.01 -15.55
C GLU A 279 46.31 -1.61 -14.18
N PHE A 280 46.16 -0.30 -13.89
CA PHE A 280 45.49 0.21 -12.69
C PHE A 280 43.99 -0.09 -12.67
N ALA A 281 43.29 0.20 -13.78
CA ALA A 281 41.85 -0.05 -13.91
C ALA A 281 41.50 -1.55 -13.83
N VAL A 282 42.35 -2.43 -14.38
CA VAL A 282 42.18 -3.89 -14.27
C VAL A 282 42.43 -4.39 -12.85
N CYS A 283 43.36 -3.78 -12.10
CA CYS A 283 43.61 -4.14 -10.71
C CYS A 283 42.43 -3.74 -9.80
N GLU A 284 41.99 -2.48 -9.81
CA GLU A 284 40.85 -2.01 -9.00
C GLU A 284 39.55 -2.80 -9.29
N PHE A 285 39.30 -3.15 -10.55
CA PHE A 285 38.16 -3.96 -10.97
C PHE A 285 38.20 -5.41 -10.45
N ILE A 286 39.40 -6.00 -10.29
CA ILE A 286 39.59 -7.35 -9.73
C ILE A 286 39.52 -7.35 -8.18
N TYR A 287 39.73 -6.19 -7.54
CA TYR A 287 39.73 -6.03 -6.08
C TYR A 287 38.34 -5.77 -5.47
N ASN A 288 37.35 -5.30 -6.24
CA ASN A 288 35.99 -4.95 -5.78
C ASN A 288 34.89 -5.98 -6.08
N GLN A 289 35.23 -7.18 -6.55
CA GLN A 289 34.26 -8.29 -6.59
C GLN A 289 34.10 -8.92 -5.20
N ASP A 290 33.23 -8.32 -4.38
CA ASP A 290 32.55 -9.04 -3.30
C ASP A 290 31.26 -9.63 -3.89
N GLU A 291 31.24 -10.94 -4.16
CA GLU A 291 29.99 -11.66 -4.38
C GLU A 291 29.92 -12.93 -3.53
N TRP A 292 28.81 -13.03 -2.82
CA TRP A 292 28.15 -14.28 -2.51
C TRP A 292 27.95 -15.07 -3.81
N GLY A 293 28.63 -16.20 -3.96
CA GLY A 293 28.48 -17.08 -5.12
C GLY A 293 28.03 -18.48 -4.71
N LEU A 294 26.92 -18.94 -5.27
CA LEU A 294 26.55 -20.35 -5.34
C LEU A 294 27.56 -21.09 -6.22
N LEU A 295 28.15 -22.18 -5.73
CA LEU A 295 28.87 -23.12 -6.59
C LEU A 295 27.87 -23.79 -7.54
N ALA A 296 28.33 -24.14 -8.75
CA ALA A 296 27.52 -24.69 -9.84
C ALA A 296 26.78 -26.02 -9.50
N ASP A 297 27.01 -26.61 -8.32
CA ASP A 297 26.37 -27.83 -7.83
C ASP A 297 25.32 -27.60 -6.72
N GLY A 298 25.09 -26.35 -6.31
CA GLY A 298 24.07 -26.02 -5.30
C GLY A 298 24.48 -26.29 -3.85
N SER A 299 25.76 -26.53 -3.54
CA SER A 299 26.25 -26.68 -2.18
C SER A 299 26.92 -25.42 -1.62
N TRP A 300 26.71 -25.11 -0.34
CA TRP A 300 27.39 -24.02 0.39
C TRP A 300 28.75 -24.50 0.89
N GLY A 301 29.83 -24.09 0.23
CA GLY A 301 31.22 -24.38 0.62
C GLY A 301 31.89 -23.22 1.37
N ILE A 302 32.94 -23.53 2.15
CA ILE A 302 33.68 -22.57 2.99
C ILE A 302 34.30 -21.46 2.12
N VAL A 303 33.91 -20.21 2.42
CA VAL A 303 34.38 -18.98 1.77
C VAL A 303 35.83 -18.70 2.18
N LYS A 304 36.75 -18.63 1.21
CA LYS A 304 38.12 -18.14 1.44
C LYS A 304 38.04 -16.69 1.95
N THR A 305 38.81 -16.35 2.97
CA THR A 305 38.86 -14.97 3.48
C THR A 305 39.50 -14.04 2.46
N LYS A 306 39.16 -12.75 2.52
CA LYS A 306 39.76 -11.67 1.68
C LYS A 306 41.29 -11.72 1.69
N HIS A 307 41.88 -12.10 2.82
CA HIS A 307 43.33 -12.24 2.96
C HIS A 307 43.92 -13.45 2.23
N GLU A 308 43.24 -14.60 2.24
CA GLU A 308 43.71 -15.81 1.55
C GLU A 308 43.68 -15.63 0.02
N ILE A 309 42.66 -14.95 -0.49
CA ILE A 309 42.56 -14.58 -1.91
C ILE A 309 43.68 -13.59 -2.29
N GLN A 310 44.01 -12.63 -1.41
CA GLN A 310 45.11 -11.68 -1.62
C GLN A 310 46.48 -12.37 -1.71
N THR A 311 46.74 -13.34 -0.83
CA THR A 311 48.01 -14.07 -0.79
C THR A 311 48.18 -14.99 -2.01
N GLU A 312 47.11 -15.66 -2.43
CA GLU A 312 47.12 -16.55 -3.60
C GLU A 312 47.30 -15.77 -4.91
N LYS A 313 46.66 -14.60 -5.05
CA LYS A 313 46.81 -13.73 -6.23
C LYS A 313 48.19 -13.06 -6.33
N ARG A 314 48.82 -12.71 -5.20
CA ARG A 314 50.23 -12.26 -5.16
C ARG A 314 51.20 -13.37 -5.56
N ALA A 315 50.95 -14.60 -5.12
CA ALA A 315 51.78 -15.76 -5.49
C ALA A 315 51.73 -16.08 -6.99
N LEU A 316 50.63 -15.74 -7.68
CA LEU A 316 50.45 -15.92 -9.12
C LEU A 316 51.05 -14.78 -9.98
N GLY A 317 51.60 -13.73 -9.36
CA GLY A 317 52.28 -12.64 -10.08
C GLY A 317 51.36 -11.67 -10.84
N LEU A 318 50.07 -11.65 -10.53
CA LEU A 318 49.04 -10.86 -11.23
C LEU A 318 49.07 -9.35 -10.90
N CYS A 319 49.88 -8.92 -9.93
CA CYS A 319 50.16 -7.52 -9.65
C CYS A 319 51.65 -7.37 -9.30
N ARG A 320 52.47 -6.78 -10.18
CA ARG A 320 53.87 -6.45 -9.89
C ARG A 320 54.09 -4.95 -10.03
N TRP A 321 54.30 -4.28 -8.90
CA TRP A 321 54.80 -2.91 -8.88
C TRP A 321 56.32 -2.95 -9.06
N LYS A 322 56.83 -2.33 -10.14
CA LYS A 322 58.27 -2.14 -10.35
C LYS A 322 58.56 -0.64 -10.42
N SER A 323 59.61 -0.25 -9.71
CA SER A 323 60.05 1.11 -9.32
C SER A 323 60.42 2.09 -10.44
N GLU A 324 59.99 1.85 -11.68
CA GLU A 324 60.19 2.75 -12.82
C GLU A 324 58.87 3.45 -13.23
N VAL A 325 57.73 2.96 -12.72
CA VAL A 325 56.40 3.60 -12.81
C VAL A 325 56.31 4.89 -11.98
N ASP A 326 57.12 5.00 -10.93
CA ASP A 326 57.10 6.14 -9.99
C ASP A 326 57.51 7.49 -10.61
N GLN A 327 58.18 7.50 -11.78
CA GLN A 327 58.60 8.75 -12.43
C GLN A 327 57.58 9.28 -13.46
N ALA A 328 56.78 8.41 -14.08
CA ALA A 328 55.67 8.83 -14.94
C ALA A 328 54.45 9.29 -14.13
N ILE A 329 54.39 8.88 -12.86
CA ILE A 329 53.37 9.29 -11.89
C ILE A 329 53.39 10.79 -11.61
N LEU A 330 54.43 11.59 -11.87
CA LEU A 330 54.40 13.03 -11.50
C LEU A 330 53.28 13.86 -12.16
N GLY A 331 52.77 13.48 -13.33
CA GLY A 331 51.59 14.12 -13.93
C GLY A 331 50.24 13.50 -13.50
N ILE A 332 50.27 12.26 -13.00
CA ILE A 332 49.11 11.57 -12.41
C ILE A 332 49.02 11.83 -10.91
N GLN A 333 50.11 12.18 -10.24
CA GLN A 333 50.16 12.66 -8.87
C GLN A 333 49.40 13.96 -8.75
N ASP A 334 49.43 14.84 -9.75
CA ASP A 334 48.59 16.05 -9.73
C ASP A 334 47.09 15.70 -9.88
N ALA A 335 46.74 14.61 -10.58
CA ALA A 335 45.36 14.16 -10.75
C ALA A 335 44.87 13.26 -9.60
N GLU A 336 45.73 12.44 -9.03
CA GLU A 336 45.53 11.64 -7.82
C GLU A 336 45.56 12.52 -6.59
N GLU A 337 46.38 13.57 -6.54
CA GLU A 337 46.35 14.60 -5.51
C GLU A 337 45.12 15.47 -5.71
N LEU A 338 44.72 15.83 -6.93
CA LEU A 338 43.44 16.51 -7.16
C LEU A 338 42.23 15.62 -6.82
N ILE A 339 42.26 14.32 -7.13
CA ILE A 339 41.19 13.35 -6.79
C ILE A 339 41.20 13.06 -5.29
N ARG A 340 42.36 12.86 -4.68
CA ARG A 340 42.50 12.63 -3.23
C ARG A 340 42.20 13.91 -2.45
N ASP A 341 42.50 15.09 -2.99
CA ASP A 341 42.12 16.39 -2.43
C ASP A 341 40.64 16.65 -2.67
N LEU A 342 40.04 16.20 -3.77
CA LEU A 342 38.59 16.23 -3.98
C LEU A 342 37.87 15.22 -3.09
N GLU A 343 38.40 14.01 -2.89
CA GLU A 343 37.87 12.97 -2.01
C GLU A 343 38.02 13.38 -0.55
N GLN A 344 39.15 13.97 -0.17
CA GLN A 344 39.40 14.53 1.16
C GLN A 344 38.60 15.81 1.36
N ALA A 345 38.43 16.66 0.34
CA ALA A 345 37.57 17.84 0.41
C ALA A 345 36.09 17.44 0.47
N LEU A 346 35.65 16.40 -0.24
CA LEU A 346 34.30 15.85 -0.13
C LEU A 346 34.11 15.18 1.23
N ALA A 347 35.08 14.40 1.70
CA ALA A 347 35.02 13.74 2.99
C ALA A 347 35.01 14.76 4.12
N ASN A 348 35.89 15.77 4.08
CA ASN A 348 35.89 16.88 5.02
C ASN A 348 34.63 17.74 4.85
N PHE A 349 34.10 17.92 3.65
CA PHE A 349 32.84 18.64 3.43
C PHE A 349 31.67 17.87 4.04
N PHE A 350 31.59 16.55 3.91
CA PHE A 350 30.53 15.75 4.53
C PHE A 350 30.75 15.49 6.03
N GLU A 351 31.99 15.42 6.52
CA GLU A 351 32.30 15.36 7.96
C GLU A 351 32.06 16.68 8.67
N ASN A 352 32.36 17.81 8.02
CA ASN A 352 32.09 19.15 8.55
C ASN A 352 30.67 19.64 8.25
N ASN A 353 29.92 18.95 7.39
CA ASN A 353 28.50 19.19 7.11
C ASN A 353 27.73 17.86 7.25
N PRO A 354 27.66 17.28 8.46
CA PRO A 354 27.04 15.97 8.71
C PRO A 354 25.57 15.92 8.27
N ASP A 355 24.90 17.07 8.33
CA ASP A 355 23.50 17.25 7.92
C ASP A 355 23.34 17.19 6.37
N LEU A 356 24.39 17.51 5.60
CA LEU A 356 24.45 17.37 4.13
C LEU A 356 24.75 15.92 3.72
N ALA A 357 25.51 15.19 4.56
CA ALA A 357 25.69 13.74 4.45
C ALA A 357 24.40 12.97 4.83
N GLU A 358 23.59 13.55 5.71
CA GLU A 358 22.25 13.07 6.06
C GLU A 358 21.22 13.40 4.97
N ALA A 359 21.27 14.60 4.37
CA ALA A 359 20.47 14.97 3.20
C ALA A 359 20.83 14.14 1.95
N ALA A 360 22.11 13.82 1.73
CA ALA A 360 22.54 12.89 0.69
C ALA A 360 22.04 11.45 0.91
N ARG A 361 21.96 11.01 2.19
CA ARG A 361 21.33 9.73 2.57
C ARG A 361 19.81 9.77 2.43
N ALA A 362 19.17 10.90 2.73
CA ALA A 362 17.74 11.13 2.56
C ALA A 362 17.33 11.20 1.08
N LEU A 363 18.23 11.65 0.20
CA LEU A 363 18.10 11.75 -1.26
C LEU A 363 18.11 10.41 -2.03
N GLY A 364 18.15 9.27 -1.34
CA GLY A 364 18.21 8.00 -2.07
C GLY A 364 19.56 7.65 -2.68
N LEU A 365 20.62 8.36 -2.30
CA LEU A 365 21.99 7.92 -2.55
C LEU A 365 22.50 6.77 -1.62
N PRO A 366 21.75 6.20 -0.64
CA PRO A 366 22.23 5.03 0.08
C PRO A 366 21.92 3.78 -0.75
N GLU A 367 22.59 3.68 -1.91
CA GLU A 367 22.82 2.46 -2.70
C GLU A 367 23.62 2.77 -3.99
N MET A 368 24.28 3.94 -4.08
CA MET A 368 25.57 3.97 -4.76
C MET A 368 26.60 3.73 -3.66
N THR A 369 27.21 2.56 -3.65
CA THR A 369 28.40 2.32 -2.82
C THR A 369 29.40 3.47 -3.06
N ARG A 370 30.29 3.76 -2.11
CA ARG A 370 31.38 4.75 -2.28
C ARG A 370 32.12 4.54 -3.62
N SER A 371 32.18 3.29 -4.07
CA SER A 371 32.66 2.83 -5.38
C SER A 371 31.78 3.24 -6.57
N GLU A 372 30.45 3.21 -6.48
CA GLU A 372 29.56 3.55 -7.60
C GLU A 372 29.43 5.06 -7.81
N ALA A 373 29.39 5.86 -6.74
CA ALA A 373 29.42 7.31 -6.83
C ALA A 373 30.79 7.79 -7.37
N ALA A 374 31.88 7.16 -6.90
CA ALA A 374 33.20 7.34 -7.47
C ALA A 374 33.25 6.85 -8.93
N GLU A 375 32.65 5.71 -9.30
CA GLU A 375 32.60 5.24 -10.70
C GLU A 375 31.87 6.21 -11.61
N ALA A 376 30.75 6.80 -11.20
CA ALA A 376 30.03 7.78 -12.01
C ALA A 376 30.82 9.09 -12.17
N LEU A 377 31.47 9.58 -11.10
CA LEU A 377 32.34 10.76 -11.14
C LEU A 377 33.64 10.50 -11.92
N VAL A 378 34.23 9.31 -11.78
CA VAL A 378 35.41 8.84 -12.52
C VAL A 378 35.06 8.62 -13.98
N LEU A 379 33.86 8.13 -14.32
CA LEU A 379 33.39 8.07 -15.71
C LEU A 379 33.32 9.48 -16.30
N VAL A 380 32.68 10.42 -15.59
CA VAL A 380 32.54 11.81 -16.04
C VAL A 380 33.91 12.49 -16.19
N ALA A 381 34.82 12.29 -15.23
CA ALA A 381 36.18 12.83 -15.24
C ALA A 381 37.04 12.20 -16.35
N ALA A 382 37.02 10.87 -16.50
CA ALA A 382 37.72 10.16 -17.58
C ALA A 382 37.21 10.61 -18.96
N LEU A 383 35.89 10.78 -19.14
CA LEU A 383 35.29 11.26 -20.38
C LEU A 383 35.66 12.72 -20.70
N ILE A 384 35.92 13.55 -19.69
CA ILE A 384 36.45 14.90 -19.87
C ILE A 384 37.91 14.87 -20.31
N VAL A 385 38.70 13.95 -19.75
CA VAL A 385 40.14 13.79 -20.03
C VAL A 385 40.41 13.15 -21.41
N PHE A 386 39.57 12.23 -21.88
CA PHE A 386 39.84 11.46 -23.11
C PHE A 386 39.48 12.14 -24.45
N GLY A 387 38.94 13.36 -24.45
CA GLY A 387 38.84 14.19 -25.67
C GLY A 387 38.03 13.63 -26.87
N GLU A 388 37.40 12.46 -26.76
CA GLU A 388 36.47 11.97 -27.79
C GLU A 388 35.10 12.63 -27.60
N GLU A 389 34.79 13.55 -28.51
CA GLU A 389 33.71 14.51 -28.39
C GLU A 389 32.32 13.88 -28.55
N LEU A 390 31.48 14.18 -27.56
CA LEU A 390 30.02 14.04 -27.47
C LEU A 390 29.38 12.65 -27.34
N ASP A 391 29.80 11.59 -28.03
CA ASP A 391 28.96 10.37 -28.08
C ASP A 391 28.98 9.59 -26.75
N LEU A 392 30.16 9.39 -26.14
CA LEU A 392 30.29 8.66 -24.87
C LEU A 392 29.82 9.47 -23.63
N LYS A 393 29.98 10.80 -23.63
CA LYS A 393 29.43 11.69 -22.58
C LYS A 393 27.91 11.66 -22.58
N THR A 394 27.31 11.74 -23.77
CA THR A 394 25.86 11.66 -23.94
C THR A 394 25.34 10.31 -23.47
N ILE A 395 26.04 9.23 -23.81
CA ILE A 395 25.70 7.88 -23.40
C ILE A 395 25.81 7.68 -21.87
N ALA A 396 26.87 8.17 -21.23
CA ALA A 396 27.05 8.06 -19.77
C ALA A 396 26.05 8.90 -18.98
N LEU A 397 25.79 10.14 -19.44
CA LEU A 397 24.77 11.01 -18.85
C LEU A 397 23.37 10.39 -19.02
N ASN A 398 23.10 9.79 -20.17
CA ASN A 398 21.83 9.09 -20.43
C ASN A 398 21.70 7.83 -19.56
N ALA A 399 22.79 7.11 -19.31
CA ALA A 399 22.81 5.96 -18.40
C ALA A 399 22.53 6.36 -16.94
N ALA A 400 23.21 7.40 -16.44
CA ALA A 400 23.00 7.93 -15.10
C ALA A 400 21.58 8.48 -14.93
N PHE A 401 21.10 9.25 -15.92
CA PHE A 401 19.73 9.77 -15.95
C PHE A 401 18.69 8.65 -15.94
N THR A 402 18.95 7.54 -16.64
CA THR A 402 18.01 6.42 -16.70
C THR A 402 18.01 5.57 -15.44
N ARG A 403 19.16 5.35 -14.79
CA ARG A 403 19.23 4.71 -13.46
C ARG A 403 18.54 5.57 -12.40
N TYR A 404 18.79 6.88 -12.42
CA TYR A 404 18.12 7.85 -11.56
C TYR A 404 16.60 7.84 -11.77
N ARG A 405 16.15 7.82 -13.03
CA ARG A 405 14.72 7.70 -13.36
C ARG A 405 14.12 6.41 -12.80
N SER A 406 14.78 5.26 -12.96
CA SER A 406 14.30 3.99 -12.42
C SER A 406 14.22 4.00 -10.88
N TYR A 407 15.22 4.57 -10.22
CA TYR A 407 15.19 4.78 -8.76
C TYR A 407 13.99 5.64 -8.34
N ILE A 408 13.83 6.82 -8.96
CA ILE A 408 12.75 7.74 -8.65
C ILE A 408 11.38 7.11 -8.84
N VAL A 409 11.13 6.39 -9.94
CA VAL A 409 9.79 5.81 -10.17
C VAL A 409 9.45 4.78 -9.09
N ARG A 410 10.43 3.97 -8.66
CA ARG A 410 10.22 3.02 -7.55
C ARG A 410 9.96 3.75 -6.23
N LYS A 411 10.73 4.79 -5.94
CA LYS A 411 10.57 5.62 -4.73
C LYS A 411 9.22 6.34 -4.72
N ALA A 412 8.78 6.86 -5.86
CA ALA A 412 7.46 7.46 -6.02
C ALA A 412 6.33 6.50 -5.62
N GLY A 413 6.41 5.23 -6.02
CA GLY A 413 5.44 4.23 -5.58
C GLY A 413 5.52 3.87 -4.08
N GLN A 414 6.70 3.96 -3.46
CA GLN A 414 6.86 3.73 -2.02
C GLN A 414 6.24 4.87 -1.20
N GLU A 415 6.57 6.12 -1.57
CA GLU A 415 6.02 7.30 -0.93
C GLU A 415 4.52 7.43 -1.16
N TYR A 416 4.00 6.81 -2.23
CA TYR A 416 2.56 6.72 -2.46
C TYR A 416 1.86 5.86 -1.41
N ILE A 417 2.39 4.67 -1.11
CA ILE A 417 1.88 3.82 -0.03
C ILE A 417 1.97 4.55 1.31
N LYS A 418 3.11 5.18 1.58
CA LYS A 418 3.32 5.95 2.82
C LYS A 418 2.34 7.11 2.96
N ALA A 419 2.07 7.85 1.89
CA ALA A 419 1.09 8.94 1.89
C ALA A 419 -0.32 8.44 2.21
N ASN A 420 -0.74 7.29 1.66
CA ASN A 420 -2.03 6.68 1.98
C ASN A 420 -2.12 6.24 3.45
N ILE A 421 -1.08 5.60 3.98
CA ILE A 421 -0.98 5.23 5.41
C ILE A 421 -1.09 6.48 6.30
N GLN A 422 -0.39 7.56 5.95
CA GLN A 422 -0.42 8.80 6.71
C GLN A 422 -1.76 9.55 6.59
N THR A 423 -2.46 9.43 5.46
CA THR A 423 -3.82 9.96 5.32
C THR A 423 -4.80 9.17 6.18
N ALA A 424 -4.76 7.83 6.17
CA ALA A 424 -5.58 7.01 7.06
C ALA A 424 -5.33 7.32 8.54
N ALA A 425 -4.06 7.51 8.90
CA ALA A 425 -3.65 7.96 10.21
C ALA A 425 -4.30 9.29 10.63
N ASN A 426 -4.37 10.25 9.70
CA ASN A 426 -4.99 11.55 9.95
C ASN A 426 -6.51 11.44 10.06
N ILE A 427 -7.14 10.52 9.32
CA ILE A 427 -8.58 10.21 9.45
C ILE A 427 -8.88 9.64 10.84
N VAL A 428 -8.11 8.63 11.28
CA VAL A 428 -8.27 8.01 12.61
C VAL A 428 -8.07 9.04 13.73
N ASP A 429 -7.12 9.96 13.55
CA ASP A 429 -6.87 11.08 14.48
C ASP A 429 -7.90 12.22 14.37
N GLN A 430 -8.90 12.08 13.49
CA GLN A 430 -9.95 13.07 13.21
C GLN A 430 -9.40 14.46 12.88
N LYS A 431 -8.32 14.51 12.09
CA LYS A 431 -7.74 15.78 11.62
C LYS A 431 -8.69 16.48 10.65
N GLY A 432 -8.53 17.79 10.54
CA GLY A 432 -9.26 18.60 9.56
C GLY A 432 -8.92 18.19 8.12
N LEU A 433 -9.76 18.61 7.17
CA LEU A 433 -9.61 18.25 5.75
C LEU A 433 -8.21 18.51 5.21
N VAL A 434 -7.70 19.72 5.47
CA VAL A 434 -6.42 20.17 4.91
C VAL A 434 -5.30 19.27 5.38
N GLU A 435 -5.28 18.94 6.68
CA GLU A 435 -4.29 18.05 7.28
C GLU A 435 -4.44 16.60 6.79
N THR A 436 -5.68 16.11 6.67
CA THR A 436 -5.98 14.74 6.21
C THR A 436 -5.50 14.48 4.79
N VAL A 437 -5.73 15.41 3.86
CA VAL A 437 -5.33 15.24 2.46
C VAL A 437 -3.89 15.67 2.18
N LYS A 438 -3.24 16.34 3.14
CA LYS A 438 -1.88 16.86 3.00
C LYS A 438 -0.88 15.81 2.51
N PRO A 439 -0.82 14.57 3.04
CA PRO A 439 0.16 13.58 2.60
C PRO A 439 0.04 13.25 1.10
N ILE A 440 -1.17 13.05 0.61
CA ILE A 440 -1.43 12.79 -0.83
C ILE A 440 -1.11 14.03 -1.67
N ALA A 441 -1.46 15.23 -1.19
CA ALA A 441 -1.14 16.48 -1.89
C ALA A 441 0.38 16.72 -1.97
N ASP A 442 1.12 16.45 -0.89
CA ASP A 442 2.58 16.53 -0.86
C ASP A 442 3.20 15.48 -1.80
N TRP A 443 2.70 14.24 -1.77
CA TRP A 443 3.14 13.19 -2.69
C TRP A 443 2.91 13.59 -4.15
N LEU A 444 1.73 14.12 -4.48
CA LEU A 444 1.40 14.54 -5.83
C LEU A 444 2.31 15.69 -6.30
N ALA A 445 2.63 16.63 -5.42
CA ALA A 445 3.55 17.73 -5.71
C ALA A 445 5.00 17.25 -5.89
N CYS A 446 5.44 16.26 -5.13
CA CYS A 446 6.83 15.79 -5.10
C CYS A 446 7.14 14.69 -6.11
N TYR A 447 6.23 13.73 -6.26
CA TYR A 447 6.43 12.49 -7.03
C TYR A 447 5.47 12.37 -8.21
N GLY A 448 4.33 13.08 -8.21
CA GLY A 448 3.39 13.11 -9.34
C GLY A 448 4.01 13.41 -10.72
N PRO A 449 4.92 14.39 -10.86
CA PRO A 449 5.56 14.71 -12.14
C PRO A 449 6.31 13.55 -12.81
N VAL A 450 6.73 12.55 -12.03
CA VAL A 450 7.42 11.35 -12.52
C VAL A 450 6.53 10.56 -13.49
N TYR A 451 5.22 10.54 -13.24
CA TYR A 451 4.23 9.80 -14.03
C TYR A 451 3.60 10.62 -15.16
N THR A 452 3.82 11.94 -15.21
CA THR A 452 3.30 12.81 -16.27
C THR A 452 4.27 12.99 -17.44
N GLY A 453 5.52 12.52 -17.29
CA GLY A 453 6.56 12.61 -18.31
C GLY A 453 7.15 14.01 -18.47
N GLU A 454 6.85 14.95 -17.55
CA GLU A 454 7.49 16.26 -17.50
C GLU A 454 8.87 16.14 -16.84
N ALA A 455 9.83 15.62 -17.61
CA ALA A 455 11.23 15.59 -17.23
C ALA A 455 11.78 17.02 -17.11
N GLY A 456 11.64 17.61 -15.91
CA GLY A 456 12.18 18.94 -15.58
C GLY A 456 11.41 19.74 -14.53
N ALA A 457 10.16 19.38 -14.20
CA ALA A 457 9.26 20.25 -13.43
C ALA A 457 9.16 19.90 -11.93
N VAL A 458 10.30 19.88 -11.21
CA VAL A 458 10.46 19.42 -9.81
C VAL A 458 10.83 17.93 -9.76
N SER A 459 12.10 17.69 -9.49
CA SER A 459 12.64 16.37 -9.21
C SER A 459 12.33 16.01 -7.75
N PRO A 460 11.95 14.77 -7.41
CA PRO A 460 11.78 14.31 -6.02
C PRO A 460 12.97 14.60 -5.10
N ALA A 461 14.19 14.65 -5.67
CA ALA A 461 15.38 15.13 -4.98
C ALA A 461 15.19 16.51 -4.32
N VAL A 462 14.35 17.40 -4.86
CA VAL A 462 14.04 18.71 -4.27
C VAL A 462 13.18 18.58 -3.01
N CYS A 463 12.29 17.58 -2.92
CA CYS A 463 11.48 17.35 -1.72
C CYS A 463 12.23 16.60 -0.62
N GLU A 464 13.05 15.61 -0.99
CA GLU A 464 13.94 14.91 -0.04
C GLU A 464 15.05 15.85 0.48
N VAL A 465 15.59 16.71 -0.40
CA VAL A 465 16.48 17.82 0.00
C VAL A 465 15.77 18.85 0.86
N LYS A 466 14.48 19.12 0.65
CA LYS A 466 13.71 20.08 1.45
C LYS A 466 13.54 19.62 2.90
N GLU A 467 13.27 18.35 3.17
CA GLU A 467 13.16 17.86 4.56
C GLU A 467 14.51 17.95 5.28
N GLY A 468 15.59 17.49 4.63
CA GLY A 468 16.95 17.63 5.18
C GLY A 468 17.45 19.07 5.28
N LEU A 469 17.00 19.98 4.39
CA LEU A 469 17.38 21.39 4.39
C LEU A 469 16.51 22.27 5.30
N ASP A 470 15.24 21.92 5.57
CA ASP A 470 14.41 22.64 6.55
C ASP A 470 14.98 22.38 7.96
N GLU A 471 15.41 21.16 8.26
CA GLU A 471 16.08 20.79 9.53
C GLU A 471 17.47 21.43 9.66
N LEU A 472 18.24 21.48 8.56
CA LEU A 472 19.51 22.21 8.48
C LEU A 472 19.32 23.74 8.54
N SER A 473 18.25 24.29 7.95
CA SER A 473 17.94 25.72 7.96
C SER A 473 17.53 26.20 9.34
N ASP A 474 16.76 25.42 10.09
CA ASP A 474 16.37 25.75 11.47
C ASP A 474 17.60 25.77 12.39
N ARG A 475 18.54 24.84 12.21
CA ARG A 475 19.84 24.82 12.90
C ARG A 475 20.79 25.93 12.46
N LEU A 476 20.88 26.18 11.15
CA LEU A 476 21.68 27.27 10.60
C LEU A 476 21.14 28.63 10.99
N GLN A 477 19.82 28.84 11.12
CA GLN A 477 19.26 30.10 11.61
C GLN A 477 19.62 30.38 13.07
N ASP A 478 19.70 29.34 13.89
CA ASP A 478 20.11 29.47 15.29
C ASP A 478 21.63 29.68 15.43
N GLU A 479 22.46 29.09 14.58
CA GLU A 479 23.93 29.24 14.63
C GLU A 479 24.48 30.42 13.81
N LEU A 480 23.86 30.80 12.68
CA LEU A 480 24.34 31.88 11.80
C LEU A 480 23.88 33.27 12.23
N LYS A 481 22.99 33.39 13.22
CA LYS A 481 22.55 34.70 13.74
C LYS A 481 23.71 35.58 14.21
N ASP A 482 24.81 34.95 14.61
CA ASP A 482 26.02 35.60 15.10
C ASP A 482 27.16 35.70 14.05
N LEU A 483 27.01 35.08 12.87
CA LEU A 483 28.15 34.80 11.97
C LEU A 483 28.09 35.42 10.56
N VAL A 484 26.97 36.00 10.12
CA VAL A 484 26.87 36.48 8.73
C VAL A 484 27.05 37.99 8.62
N SER A 485 28.27 38.41 8.28
CA SER A 485 28.59 39.73 7.73
C SER A 485 28.93 39.70 6.23
N ASP A 486 28.73 38.56 5.56
CA ASP A 486 29.05 38.37 4.13
C ASP A 486 27.78 38.45 3.25
N GLU A 487 27.77 39.43 2.36
CA GLU A 487 26.62 39.85 1.54
C GLU A 487 26.30 38.87 0.39
N GLU A 488 27.29 38.09 -0.09
CA GLU A 488 27.08 37.11 -1.19
C GLU A 488 26.41 35.82 -0.70
N LEU A 489 26.81 35.33 0.47
CA LEU A 489 26.17 34.17 1.12
C LEU A 489 24.74 34.49 1.56
N LEU A 490 24.49 35.72 2.03
CA LEU A 490 23.14 36.20 2.37
C LEU A 490 22.23 36.28 1.12
N ASN A 491 22.77 36.73 -0.02
CA ASN A 491 22.02 36.79 -1.28
C ASN A 491 21.72 35.41 -1.88
N LEU A 492 22.65 34.46 -1.76
CA LEU A 492 22.40 33.07 -2.16
C LEU A 492 21.34 32.41 -1.26
N TYR A 493 21.41 32.66 0.05
CA TYR A 493 20.40 32.22 1.03
C TYR A 493 19.02 32.83 0.74
N HIS A 494 18.92 34.12 0.48
CA HIS A 494 17.67 34.78 0.13
C HIS A 494 17.10 34.31 -1.22
N SER A 495 17.95 34.07 -2.22
CA SER A 495 17.53 33.53 -3.52
C SER A 495 17.01 32.10 -3.39
N TYR A 496 17.63 31.31 -2.52
CA TYR A 496 17.19 29.96 -2.17
C TYR A 496 15.86 29.98 -1.39
N GLN A 497 15.71 30.86 -0.39
CA GLN A 497 14.43 31.03 0.34
C GLN A 497 13.30 31.50 -0.59
N ALA A 498 13.59 32.42 -1.53
CA ALA A 498 12.62 32.86 -2.53
C ALA A 498 12.18 31.69 -3.42
N PHE A 499 13.13 30.88 -3.91
CA PHE A 499 12.82 29.68 -4.67
C PHE A 499 12.02 28.64 -3.87
N GLN A 500 12.36 28.39 -2.59
CA GLN A 500 11.58 27.53 -1.70
C GLN A 500 10.15 28.06 -1.53
N ASN A 501 9.99 29.36 -1.33
CA ASN A 501 8.68 30.00 -1.20
C ASN A 501 7.88 29.91 -2.49
N ASP A 502 8.53 30.03 -3.64
CA ASP A 502 7.88 29.88 -4.95
C ASP A 502 7.44 28.42 -5.20
N VAL A 503 8.25 27.43 -4.81
CA VAL A 503 7.88 26.00 -4.89
C VAL A 503 6.77 25.67 -3.88
N LYS A 504 6.83 26.15 -2.64
CA LYS A 504 5.75 26.01 -1.64
C LYS A 504 4.46 26.67 -2.15
N ALA A 505 4.56 27.87 -2.70
CA ALA A 505 3.43 28.59 -3.28
C ALA A 505 2.91 27.90 -4.55
N LEU A 506 3.76 27.24 -5.34
CA LEU A 506 3.34 26.46 -6.51
C LEU A 506 2.69 25.15 -6.09
N ALA A 507 3.21 24.43 -5.10
CA ALA A 507 2.61 23.20 -4.58
C ALA A 507 1.26 23.47 -3.88
N VAL A 508 1.15 24.54 -3.07
CA VAL A 508 -0.11 24.95 -2.43
C VAL A 508 -1.10 25.47 -3.48
N ARG A 509 -0.63 26.17 -4.51
CA ARG A 509 -1.49 26.67 -5.58
C ARG A 509 -1.93 25.56 -6.51
N LEU A 510 -1.04 24.66 -6.94
CA LEU A 510 -1.41 23.44 -7.66
C LEU A 510 -2.34 22.60 -6.80
N GLY A 511 -2.08 22.37 -5.50
CA GLY A 511 -3.02 21.67 -4.63
C GLY A 511 -4.38 22.37 -4.52
N LYS A 512 -4.44 23.69 -4.34
CA LYS A 512 -5.69 24.45 -4.25
C LYS A 512 -6.44 24.59 -5.57
N ASP A 513 -5.72 24.76 -6.68
CA ASP A 513 -6.27 24.89 -8.03
C ASP A 513 -6.65 23.51 -8.57
N ILE A 514 -5.92 22.44 -8.21
CA ILE A 514 -6.29 21.05 -8.45
C ILE A 514 -7.53 20.64 -7.64
N VAL A 515 -7.75 21.22 -6.46
CA VAL A 515 -9.00 21.01 -5.70
C VAL A 515 -10.14 21.89 -6.24
N LYS A 516 -9.86 23.10 -6.73
CA LYS A 516 -10.89 24.06 -7.21
C LYS A 516 -11.41 23.81 -8.61
N GLU A 517 -10.54 23.51 -9.58
CA GLU A 517 -10.89 23.44 -11.02
C GLU A 517 -11.43 22.06 -11.46
N ILE A 518 -11.42 21.10 -10.56
CA ILE A 518 -11.48 19.66 -10.91
C ILE A 518 -12.58 18.93 -10.17
N LEU A 519 -12.81 19.27 -8.90
CA LEU A 519 -13.88 18.67 -8.13
C LEU A 519 -15.20 19.27 -8.61
N THR A 520 -16.14 18.41 -9.01
CA THR A 520 -17.54 18.82 -9.16
C THR A 520 -18.04 19.33 -7.82
N ASP A 521 -19.10 20.15 -7.83
CA ASP A 521 -19.66 20.65 -6.57
C ASP A 521 -20.13 19.49 -5.66
N GLU A 522 -20.60 18.39 -6.25
CA GLU A 522 -20.94 17.14 -5.54
C GLU A 522 -19.72 16.47 -4.88
N GLN A 523 -18.57 16.42 -5.57
CA GLN A 523 -17.33 15.86 -5.01
C GLN A 523 -16.75 16.75 -3.89
N LYS A 524 -16.87 18.08 -4.02
CA LYS A 524 -16.53 19.02 -2.95
C LYS A 524 -17.44 18.82 -1.74
N GLU A 525 -18.71 18.53 -1.97
CA GLU A 525 -19.67 18.20 -0.92
C GLU A 525 -19.30 16.89 -0.22
N MET A 526 -18.94 15.85 -0.99
CA MET A 526 -18.46 14.56 -0.49
C MET A 526 -17.23 14.69 0.41
N ILE A 527 -16.21 15.39 -0.07
CA ILE A 527 -15.00 15.70 0.69
C ILE A 527 -15.33 16.55 1.94
N GLY A 528 -16.30 17.45 1.82
CA GLY A 528 -16.84 18.20 2.94
C GLY A 528 -17.47 17.30 4.01
N TRP A 529 -18.22 16.27 3.64
CA TRP A 529 -18.85 15.35 4.60
C TRP A 529 -17.83 14.51 5.36
N LEU A 530 -16.79 14.05 4.69
CA LEU A 530 -15.75 13.19 5.26
C LEU A 530 -14.89 13.87 6.33
N THR A 531 -14.89 15.20 6.32
CA THR A 531 -13.98 16.01 7.14
C THR A 531 -14.71 16.91 8.11
N ASN A 532 -16.02 17.05 7.93
CA ASN A 532 -16.90 17.59 8.93
C ASN A 532 -17.24 16.51 9.96
N HIS A 533 -17.34 16.92 11.23
CA HIS A 533 -17.74 16.01 12.29
C HIS A 533 -19.19 15.58 12.06
N VAL A 534 -19.43 14.27 11.98
CA VAL A 534 -20.78 13.74 11.85
C VAL A 534 -21.63 14.16 13.06
N SER A 535 -22.84 14.64 12.76
CA SER A 535 -23.81 15.10 13.74
C SER A 535 -25.16 14.44 13.51
N ASP A 536 -26.01 14.44 14.54
CA ASP A 536 -27.40 14.00 14.45
C ASP A 536 -28.14 14.71 13.31
N ALA A 537 -27.85 16.00 13.09
CA ALA A 537 -28.43 16.80 12.01
C ALA A 537 -27.95 16.36 10.61
N SER A 538 -26.65 16.11 10.42
CA SER A 538 -26.13 15.66 9.13
C SER A 538 -26.63 14.27 8.76
N LEU A 539 -26.71 13.36 9.75
CA LEU A 539 -27.30 12.03 9.54
C LEU A 539 -28.79 12.14 9.18
N THR A 540 -29.57 12.92 9.94
CA THR A 540 -30.99 13.13 9.64
C THR A 540 -31.22 13.73 8.25
N ALA A 541 -30.40 14.70 7.83
CA ALA A 541 -30.50 15.32 6.52
C ALA A 541 -30.30 14.31 5.38
N ALA A 542 -29.28 13.46 5.45
CA ALA A 542 -28.99 12.45 4.43
C ALA A 542 -30.09 11.38 4.30
N PHE A 543 -30.70 10.98 5.42
CA PHE A 543 -31.74 9.93 5.44
C PHE A 543 -33.16 10.46 5.23
N SER A 544 -33.34 11.78 5.23
CA SER A 544 -34.62 12.41 4.90
C SER A 544 -34.83 12.61 3.38
N GLY A 545 -33.75 12.60 2.60
CA GLY A 545 -33.80 12.67 1.13
C GLY A 545 -34.25 11.35 0.48
N GLU A 546 -34.77 11.39 -0.74
CA GLU A 546 -35.27 10.19 -1.45
C GLU A 546 -34.22 9.44 -2.27
N GLY A 547 -33.13 10.10 -2.67
CA GLY A 547 -32.31 9.66 -3.81
C GLY A 547 -33.14 9.75 -5.11
N ASN A 548 -32.66 10.51 -6.10
CA ASN A 548 -33.53 10.95 -7.20
C ASN A 548 -34.18 9.79 -8.00
N SER A 549 -33.46 8.71 -8.25
CA SER A 549 -33.91 7.55 -9.05
C SER A 549 -34.25 6.30 -8.21
N ALA A 550 -33.49 6.04 -7.15
CA ALA A 550 -33.55 4.78 -6.40
C ALA A 550 -34.72 4.64 -5.43
N ARG A 551 -35.46 5.71 -5.15
CA ARG A 551 -36.62 5.69 -4.23
C ARG A 551 -36.28 5.08 -2.87
N LEU A 552 -35.12 5.49 -2.33
CA LEU A 552 -34.60 5.01 -1.06
C LEU A 552 -35.59 5.29 0.07
N LEU A 553 -35.64 4.39 1.06
CA LEU A 553 -36.50 4.56 2.23
C LEU A 553 -36.18 5.90 2.93
N LYS A 554 -37.23 6.64 3.30
CA LYS A 554 -37.08 7.85 4.12
C LYS A 554 -37.10 7.47 5.59
N ILE A 555 -36.07 7.89 6.31
CA ILE A 555 -35.90 7.55 7.72
C ILE A 555 -35.67 8.85 8.49
N THR A 556 -36.77 9.56 8.79
CA THR A 556 -36.74 10.87 9.45
C THR A 556 -36.29 10.82 10.90
N ASP A 557 -36.35 9.64 11.52
CA ASP A 557 -35.97 9.31 12.89
C ASP A 557 -34.70 8.44 12.94
N ILE A 558 -33.84 8.53 11.91
CA ILE A 558 -32.62 7.71 11.76
C ILE A 558 -31.74 7.73 13.01
N VAL A 559 -31.59 8.89 13.63
CA VAL A 559 -30.74 9.09 14.82
C VAL A 559 -31.23 8.22 15.98
N GLU A 560 -32.54 8.17 16.22
CA GLU A 560 -33.12 7.40 17.32
C GLU A 560 -33.04 5.91 17.04
N ARG A 561 -33.24 5.49 15.79
CA ARG A 561 -33.10 4.09 15.36
C ARG A 561 -31.66 3.59 15.55
N VAL A 562 -30.69 4.30 14.99
CA VAL A 562 -29.27 3.93 15.08
C VAL A 562 -28.77 3.98 16.53
N LYS A 563 -29.18 4.96 17.34
CA LYS A 563 -28.90 4.96 18.79
C LYS A 563 -29.56 3.79 19.50
N GLY A 564 -30.76 3.39 19.09
CA GLY A 564 -31.47 2.21 19.60
C GLY A 564 -30.70 0.93 19.31
N ASP A 565 -30.27 0.73 18.07
CA ASP A 565 -29.46 -0.43 17.64
C ASP A 565 -28.14 -0.51 18.40
N MET A 566 -27.47 0.63 18.59
CA MET A 566 -26.21 0.73 19.34
C MET A 566 -26.39 0.70 20.87
N TYR A 567 -27.63 0.60 21.36
CA TYR A 567 -27.97 0.62 22.79
C TYR A 567 -27.49 1.89 23.55
N LEU A 568 -27.52 3.05 22.89
CA LEU A 568 -27.03 4.34 23.41
C LEU A 568 -28.09 5.21 24.11
N ARG A 569 -29.28 4.69 24.36
CA ARG A 569 -30.37 5.49 24.96
C ARG A 569 -30.21 5.62 26.47
N GLY A 570 -30.51 6.80 27.01
CA GLY A 570 -30.42 7.10 28.44
C GLY A 570 -28.98 7.38 28.89
N ASP A 571 -28.48 6.62 29.85
CA ASP A 571 -27.09 6.63 30.33
C ASP A 571 -26.18 5.63 29.58
N GLY A 572 -26.72 4.90 28.61
CA GLY A 572 -26.07 3.79 27.92
C GLY A 572 -24.78 4.20 27.22
N SER A 573 -23.65 3.67 27.72
CA SER A 573 -22.40 3.63 26.97
C SER A 573 -22.47 2.60 25.85
N PHE A 574 -21.79 2.88 24.74
CA PHE A 574 -21.62 1.90 23.66
C PHE A 574 -21.11 0.56 24.20
N ASP A 575 -21.85 -0.51 23.89
CA ASP A 575 -21.52 -1.87 24.29
C ASP A 575 -21.35 -2.75 23.04
N PRO A 576 -20.10 -3.10 22.66
CA PRO A 576 -19.83 -3.89 21.46
C PRO A 576 -20.42 -5.30 21.54
N GLN A 577 -20.83 -5.78 22.73
CA GLN A 577 -21.45 -7.09 22.91
C GLN A 577 -22.94 -7.10 22.58
N LYS A 578 -23.57 -5.93 22.47
CA LYS A 578 -25.01 -5.79 22.19
C LYS A 578 -25.29 -5.30 20.78
N PHE A 579 -24.39 -4.49 20.22
CA PHE A 579 -24.55 -3.99 18.86
C PHE A 579 -24.18 -5.07 17.84
N ALA A 580 -25.19 -5.67 17.20
CA ALA A 580 -25.06 -6.84 16.34
C ALA A 580 -23.96 -6.75 15.27
N PRO A 581 -23.78 -5.63 14.54
CA PRO A 581 -22.72 -5.51 13.55
C PRO A 581 -21.34 -5.74 14.18
N ILE A 582 -21.01 -5.05 15.27
CA ILE A 582 -19.69 -5.17 15.92
C ILE A 582 -19.51 -6.51 16.61
N PHE A 583 -20.53 -7.02 17.31
CA PHE A 583 -20.46 -8.34 17.94
C PHE A 583 -20.20 -9.43 16.90
N ASN A 584 -20.97 -9.45 15.81
CA ASN A 584 -20.84 -10.48 14.78
C ASN A 584 -19.52 -10.35 14.01
N SER A 585 -19.07 -9.13 13.74
CA SER A 585 -17.75 -8.86 13.17
C SER A 585 -16.64 -9.42 14.05
N MET A 586 -16.65 -9.15 15.36
CA MET A 586 -15.68 -9.73 16.30
C MET A 586 -15.71 -11.26 16.28
N GLN A 587 -16.90 -11.86 16.33
CA GLN A 587 -17.06 -13.32 16.35
C GLN A 587 -16.57 -13.96 15.03
N LEU A 588 -16.89 -13.37 13.88
CA LEU A 588 -16.43 -13.85 12.58
C LEU A 588 -14.91 -13.69 12.44
N SER A 589 -14.34 -12.57 12.91
CA SER A 589 -12.91 -12.36 12.95
C SER A 589 -12.22 -13.42 13.81
N LYS A 590 -12.74 -13.75 15.01
CA LYS A 590 -12.18 -14.80 15.87
C LYS A 590 -12.19 -16.18 15.21
N ILE A 591 -13.30 -16.59 14.58
CA ILE A 591 -13.34 -17.88 13.89
C ILE A 591 -12.40 -17.94 12.68
N ALA A 592 -12.05 -16.79 12.08
CA ALA A 592 -11.09 -16.70 10.99
C ALA A 592 -9.65 -17.06 11.41
N PHE A 593 -9.35 -17.11 12.72
CA PHE A 593 -8.05 -17.57 13.24
C PHE A 593 -8.00 -19.08 13.48
N LEU A 594 -9.14 -19.78 13.42
CA LEU A 594 -9.18 -21.21 13.70
C LEU A 594 -8.65 -22.03 12.54
N GLY A 595 -7.73 -22.96 12.85
CA GLY A 595 -7.36 -24.04 11.95
C GLY A 595 -8.47 -25.09 11.81
N SER A 596 -8.31 -26.02 10.87
CA SER A 596 -9.33 -27.04 10.57
C SER A 596 -9.66 -27.93 11.77
N LEU A 597 -8.70 -28.21 12.66
CA LEU A 597 -8.91 -29.00 13.88
C LEU A 597 -9.82 -28.29 14.88
N GLU A 598 -9.60 -27.00 15.11
CA GLU A 598 -10.41 -26.20 16.04
C GLU A 598 -11.80 -25.89 15.45
N MET A 599 -11.92 -25.73 14.13
CA MET A 599 -13.24 -25.68 13.48
C MET A 599 -14.02 -27.00 13.61
N GLN A 600 -13.36 -28.15 13.48
CA GLN A 600 -14.00 -29.45 13.74
C GLN A 600 -14.41 -29.61 15.22
N ARG A 601 -13.59 -29.10 16.15
CA ARG A 601 -13.92 -29.07 17.58
C ARG A 601 -15.15 -28.19 17.84
N LEU A 602 -15.24 -27.00 17.22
CA LEU A 602 -16.41 -26.13 17.29
C LEU A 602 -17.67 -26.87 16.83
N GLY A 603 -17.60 -27.56 15.67
CA GLY A 603 -18.69 -28.40 15.20
C GLY A 603 -19.11 -29.47 16.22
N LYS A 604 -18.14 -30.21 16.79
CA LYS A 604 -18.42 -31.24 17.82
C LYS A 604 -19.11 -30.66 19.05
N LEU A 605 -18.66 -29.50 19.55
CA LEU A 605 -19.27 -28.81 20.68
C LEU A 605 -20.71 -28.39 20.38
N ALA A 606 -20.98 -27.98 19.13
CA ALA A 606 -22.32 -27.68 18.66
C ALA A 606 -23.18 -28.92 18.32
N GLY A 607 -22.63 -30.14 18.44
CA GLY A 607 -23.34 -31.37 18.09
C GLY A 607 -23.60 -31.50 16.57
N VAL A 608 -22.64 -31.07 15.76
CA VAL A 608 -22.67 -31.10 14.29
C VAL A 608 -21.33 -31.53 13.73
N ASN A 609 -21.34 -32.20 12.57
CA ASN A 609 -20.12 -32.52 11.84
C ASN A 609 -20.14 -31.80 10.48
N ILE A 610 -19.38 -30.72 10.36
CA ILE A 610 -19.22 -29.98 9.11
C ILE A 610 -17.98 -30.50 8.38
N ILE A 611 -18.18 -30.93 7.14
CA ILE A 611 -17.09 -31.35 6.26
C ILE A 611 -16.75 -30.16 5.37
N TYR A 612 -15.53 -29.66 5.51
CA TYR A 612 -14.99 -28.58 4.68
C TYR A 612 -14.33 -29.17 3.43
N GLY A 613 -14.70 -28.67 2.24
CA GLY A 613 -14.09 -29.07 0.99
C GLY A 613 -12.69 -28.48 0.79
N GLN A 614 -12.02 -28.86 -0.30
CA GLN A 614 -10.64 -28.43 -0.60
C GLN A 614 -10.52 -26.93 -0.88
N GLU A 615 -11.63 -26.29 -1.26
CA GLU A 615 -11.74 -24.86 -1.50
C GLU A 615 -11.40 -24.02 -0.24
N TYR A 616 -11.64 -24.54 0.96
CA TYR A 616 -11.24 -23.87 2.22
C TYR A 616 -9.74 -23.96 2.54
N TYR A 617 -8.95 -24.61 1.69
CA TYR A 617 -7.52 -24.83 1.88
C TYR A 617 -6.73 -24.17 0.77
N ASN A 618 -5.64 -23.48 1.13
CA ASN A 618 -4.72 -22.96 0.12
C ASN A 618 -3.90 -24.08 -0.54
N TYR A 619 -3.04 -23.73 -1.50
CA TYR A 619 -2.16 -24.71 -2.19
C TYR A 619 -1.18 -25.45 -1.26
N ARG A 620 -1.03 -24.99 -0.01
CA ARG A 620 -0.22 -25.65 1.03
C ARG A 620 -1.04 -26.51 1.98
N GLY A 621 -2.35 -26.63 1.77
CA GLY A 621 -3.25 -27.35 2.65
C GLY A 621 -3.53 -26.65 3.97
N ILE A 622 -3.35 -25.32 4.04
CA ILE A 622 -3.67 -24.55 5.25
C ILE A 622 -5.10 -24.01 5.13
N PHE A 623 -5.91 -24.35 6.12
CA PHE A 623 -7.33 -24.04 6.19
C PHE A 623 -7.62 -22.58 6.60
N ASN A 624 -8.67 -21.99 6.05
CA ASN A 624 -9.35 -20.82 6.64
C ASN A 624 -10.84 -20.81 6.30
N ILE A 625 -11.69 -20.39 7.24
CA ILE A 625 -13.15 -20.36 7.05
C ILE A 625 -13.64 -19.21 6.15
N LEU A 626 -12.85 -18.15 5.95
CA LEU A 626 -13.23 -17.03 5.09
C LEU A 626 -12.92 -17.24 3.61
N HIS A 627 -12.13 -18.26 3.26
CA HIS A 627 -11.82 -18.58 1.87
C HIS A 627 -13.01 -19.24 1.17
N SER A 628 -13.08 -19.04 -0.15
CA SER A 628 -14.02 -19.61 -1.11
C SER A 628 -15.46 -19.11 -1.09
N TRP A 629 -15.80 -18.04 -0.36
CA TRP A 629 -17.20 -17.58 -0.36
C TRP A 629 -17.42 -16.06 -0.35
N ILE A 630 -16.41 -15.23 -0.08
CA ILE A 630 -16.59 -13.77 -0.09
C ILE A 630 -16.40 -13.26 -1.52
N GLY A 631 -17.50 -12.89 -2.19
CA GLY A 631 -17.45 -12.40 -3.57
C GLY A 631 -17.13 -10.91 -3.66
N ASN A 632 -17.83 -10.10 -2.86
CA ASN A 632 -17.75 -8.64 -2.83
C ASN A 632 -17.97 -8.19 -1.38
N LEU A 633 -17.04 -7.42 -0.79
CA LEU A 633 -17.11 -6.95 0.62
C LEU A 633 -18.27 -5.99 0.87
N ASP A 634 -18.57 -5.08 -0.05
CA ASP A 634 -19.69 -4.13 0.06
C ASP A 634 -21.06 -4.81 -0.01
N GLY A 635 -21.07 -6.12 -0.29
CA GLY A 635 -22.26 -6.92 -0.47
C GLY A 635 -23.16 -7.01 0.76
N ASN A 636 -24.46 -7.06 0.51
CA ASN A 636 -25.46 -7.34 1.54
C ASN A 636 -25.52 -8.86 1.84
N HIS A 637 -25.65 -9.26 3.11
CA HIS A 637 -25.86 -10.67 3.54
C HIS A 637 -24.92 -11.68 2.85
N GLN A 638 -23.61 -11.39 2.76
CA GLN A 638 -22.66 -12.19 1.98
C GLN A 638 -22.54 -13.66 2.44
N TRP A 639 -22.99 -13.99 3.64
CA TRP A 639 -23.05 -15.38 4.10
C TRP A 639 -24.11 -16.21 3.34
N MET A 640 -24.99 -15.58 2.57
CA MET A 640 -26.05 -16.20 1.78
C MET A 640 -25.67 -16.30 0.29
N ALA A 641 -26.26 -17.26 -0.42
CA ALA A 641 -26.08 -17.41 -1.88
C ALA A 641 -26.68 -16.23 -2.66
N VAL A 642 -27.83 -15.74 -2.22
CA VAL A 642 -28.53 -14.59 -2.79
C VAL A 642 -29.03 -13.75 -1.64
N SER A 643 -28.64 -12.49 -1.61
CA SER A 643 -29.09 -11.55 -0.59
C SER A 643 -30.57 -11.15 -0.80
N PRO A 644 -31.27 -10.80 0.29
CA PRO A 644 -32.65 -10.35 0.18
C PRO A 644 -32.74 -8.97 -0.46
N LYS A 645 -33.94 -8.66 -0.97
CA LYS A 645 -34.24 -7.33 -1.51
C LYS A 645 -34.15 -6.28 -0.41
N LEU A 646 -33.60 -5.12 -0.73
CA LEU A 646 -33.58 -3.99 0.20
C LEU A 646 -34.89 -3.21 0.14
N PRO A 647 -35.37 -2.65 1.27
CA PRO A 647 -36.64 -1.93 1.28
C PRO A 647 -36.54 -0.62 0.49
N ARG A 648 -37.68 -0.21 -0.08
CA ARG A 648 -37.86 1.02 -0.85
C ARG A 648 -39.07 1.80 -0.33
N GLN A 649 -39.28 3.01 -0.83
CA GLN A 649 -40.50 3.75 -0.55
C GLN A 649 -41.74 3.02 -1.05
N ALA A 650 -42.88 3.25 -0.37
CA ALA A 650 -44.13 2.60 -0.67
C ALA A 650 -44.52 2.72 -2.17
N GLY A 651 -44.78 1.57 -2.80
CA GLY A 651 -45.14 1.46 -4.22
C GLY A 651 -43.95 1.16 -5.14
N PHE A 652 -42.74 1.05 -4.59
CA PHE A 652 -41.52 0.72 -5.34
C PHE A 652 -40.88 -0.55 -4.77
N ASP A 653 -40.30 -1.35 -5.64
CA ASP A 653 -39.53 -2.55 -5.28
C ASP A 653 -38.04 -2.30 -5.54
N ASP A 654 -37.18 -3.11 -4.92
CA ASP A 654 -35.75 -3.10 -5.22
C ASP A 654 -35.55 -3.45 -6.71
N PRO A 655 -34.97 -2.54 -7.52
CA PRO A 655 -34.84 -2.77 -8.96
C PRO A 655 -33.83 -3.86 -9.30
N ARG A 656 -32.96 -4.25 -8.35
CA ARG A 656 -31.97 -5.29 -8.56
C ARG A 656 -32.65 -6.64 -8.73
N GLU A 657 -32.17 -7.42 -9.69
CA GLU A 657 -32.63 -8.80 -9.86
C GLU A 657 -31.86 -9.74 -8.93
N SER A 658 -32.26 -11.02 -8.86
CA SER A 658 -31.59 -11.98 -7.99
C SER A 658 -30.10 -12.18 -8.32
N TYR A 659 -29.71 -12.06 -9.59
CA TYR A 659 -28.31 -12.19 -10.01
C TYR A 659 -27.46 -10.97 -9.63
N ASP A 660 -28.05 -9.78 -9.54
CA ASP A 660 -27.39 -8.54 -9.07
C ASP A 660 -27.22 -8.51 -7.53
N ARG A 661 -27.78 -9.51 -6.84
CA ARG A 661 -27.78 -9.67 -5.39
C ARG A 661 -26.93 -10.85 -4.92
N VAL A 662 -26.10 -11.40 -5.80
CA VAL A 662 -25.12 -12.46 -5.49
C VAL A 662 -23.79 -11.81 -5.15
N PHE A 663 -23.58 -11.59 -3.85
CA PHE A 663 -22.33 -11.01 -3.33
C PHE A 663 -21.36 -12.06 -2.79
N SER A 664 -21.74 -13.33 -2.88
CA SER A 664 -20.99 -14.47 -2.36
C SER A 664 -20.59 -15.42 -3.48
N GLN A 665 -19.63 -16.27 -3.17
CA GLN A 665 -19.19 -17.37 -4.00
C GLN A 665 -19.55 -18.71 -3.37
N ASN A 666 -19.66 -19.74 -4.20
CA ASN A 666 -19.95 -21.11 -3.75
C ASN A 666 -21.18 -21.21 -2.80
N GLY A 667 -22.14 -20.30 -2.99
CA GLY A 667 -23.36 -20.21 -2.20
C GLY A 667 -23.24 -19.45 -0.88
N GLY A 668 -22.08 -18.92 -0.50
CA GLY A 668 -21.87 -18.22 0.78
C GLY A 668 -21.24 -19.06 1.88
N LEU A 669 -21.33 -18.58 3.11
CA LEU A 669 -20.67 -19.20 4.27
C LEU A 669 -21.23 -20.61 4.52
N ILE A 670 -20.36 -21.62 4.60
CA ILE A 670 -20.77 -23.01 4.85
C ILE A 670 -21.57 -23.20 6.15
N LEU A 671 -21.30 -22.39 7.17
CA LEU A 671 -22.06 -22.41 8.41
C LEU A 671 -23.51 -22.00 8.20
N TRP A 672 -23.81 -21.19 7.18
CA TRP A 672 -25.17 -20.81 6.80
C TRP A 672 -25.83 -21.80 5.83
N ASN A 673 -25.07 -22.29 4.86
CA ASN A 673 -25.59 -23.16 3.80
C ASN A 673 -25.88 -24.59 4.26
N ASN A 674 -25.22 -25.05 5.33
CA ASN A 674 -25.56 -26.30 5.98
C ASN A 674 -26.68 -26.06 6.99
N ALA A 675 -27.86 -26.67 6.81
CA ALA A 675 -29.00 -26.45 7.71
C ALA A 675 -28.68 -26.72 9.19
N ASN A 676 -27.95 -27.80 9.51
CA ASN A 676 -27.54 -28.07 10.89
C ASN A 676 -26.44 -27.10 11.36
N GLY A 677 -25.52 -26.72 10.48
CA GLY A 677 -24.52 -25.69 10.76
C GLY A 677 -25.18 -24.36 11.09
N ARG A 678 -26.27 -24.01 10.39
CA ARG A 678 -26.98 -22.76 10.57
C ARG A 678 -27.66 -22.71 11.93
N GLU A 679 -28.49 -23.71 12.22
CA GLU A 679 -29.25 -23.81 13.46
C GLU A 679 -28.34 -23.96 14.70
N LYS A 680 -27.29 -24.78 14.59
CA LYS A 680 -26.47 -25.16 15.76
C LYS A 680 -25.21 -24.35 15.96
N ILE A 681 -24.68 -23.72 14.92
CA ILE A 681 -23.46 -22.90 14.99
C ILE A 681 -23.79 -21.45 14.65
N PHE A 682 -24.20 -21.14 13.43
CA PHE A 682 -24.37 -19.76 12.96
C PHE A 682 -25.30 -18.94 13.86
N GLU A 683 -26.53 -19.43 14.09
CA GLU A 683 -27.55 -18.76 14.91
C GLU A 683 -27.21 -18.69 16.41
N LYS A 684 -26.20 -19.45 16.86
CA LYS A 684 -25.67 -19.38 18.23
C LYS A 684 -24.46 -18.46 18.35
N LEU A 685 -23.70 -18.37 17.27
CA LEU A 685 -22.47 -17.61 17.18
C LEU A 685 -22.73 -16.12 16.94
N PHE A 686 -23.76 -15.80 16.16
CA PHE A 686 -24.12 -14.46 15.74
C PHE A 686 -25.46 -14.02 16.34
N ILE A 687 -25.59 -12.75 16.66
CA ILE A 687 -26.81 -12.14 17.18
C ILE A 687 -27.50 -11.32 16.08
N GLY A 688 -28.83 -11.23 16.14
CA GLY A 688 -29.60 -10.31 15.31
C GLY A 688 -30.96 -10.00 15.95
N PRO A 689 -31.89 -9.33 15.24
CA PRO A 689 -31.75 -8.82 13.87
C PRO A 689 -30.54 -7.89 13.69
N ILE A 690 -29.97 -7.82 12.48
CA ILE A 690 -28.75 -7.02 12.25
C ILE A 690 -29.05 -5.53 12.36
N ALA A 691 -30.14 -5.08 11.75
CA ALA A 691 -30.61 -3.69 11.77
C ALA A 691 -32.01 -3.61 12.42
N PRO A 692 -32.14 -3.83 13.75
CA PRO A 692 -33.45 -3.93 14.39
C PRO A 692 -34.26 -2.64 14.25
N GLY A 693 -33.64 -1.47 14.16
CA GLY A 693 -34.33 -0.23 13.88
C GLY A 693 -35.02 -0.17 12.51
N ILE A 694 -34.75 -1.09 11.59
CA ILE A 694 -35.54 -1.26 10.36
C ILE A 694 -36.37 -2.54 10.43
N GLU A 695 -35.72 -3.65 10.80
CA GLU A 695 -36.25 -5.00 10.66
C GLU A 695 -37.23 -5.36 11.78
N SER A 696 -37.00 -4.86 13.00
CA SER A 696 -37.80 -5.15 14.20
C SER A 696 -37.87 -3.92 15.13
N PRO A 697 -38.45 -2.80 14.66
CA PRO A 697 -38.33 -1.52 15.34
C PRO A 697 -39.01 -1.51 16.71
N ASP A 698 -39.98 -2.40 16.95
CA ASP A 698 -40.62 -2.58 18.25
C ASP A 698 -39.63 -3.01 19.35
N LEU A 699 -38.57 -3.75 19.01
CA LEU A 699 -37.52 -4.14 19.97
C LEU A 699 -36.78 -2.95 20.56
N ILE A 700 -36.69 -1.87 19.79
CA ILE A 700 -36.08 -0.62 20.21
C ILE A 700 -37.13 0.46 20.47
N GLY A 701 -38.42 0.12 20.58
CA GLY A 701 -39.49 1.07 20.88
C GLY A 701 -39.79 2.08 19.76
N GLU A 702 -39.43 1.75 18.52
CA GLU A 702 -39.67 2.56 17.33
C GLU A 702 -40.85 2.06 16.49
N SER A 703 -41.35 2.95 15.63
CA SER A 703 -42.45 2.63 14.71
C SER A 703 -41.98 1.86 13.47
N ASN A 704 -42.87 1.07 12.88
CA ASN A 704 -42.60 0.40 11.60
C ASN A 704 -42.57 1.41 10.44
N ILE A 705 -41.43 1.47 9.74
CA ILE A 705 -41.23 2.28 8.53
C ILE A 705 -41.25 1.46 7.24
N LEU A 706 -41.17 0.13 7.35
CA LEU A 706 -41.18 -0.74 6.18
C LEU A 706 -42.58 -0.76 5.55
N PRO A 707 -42.68 -0.66 4.21
CA PRO A 707 -43.95 -0.80 3.51
C PRO A 707 -44.64 -2.14 3.80
N SER A 708 -45.97 -2.17 3.68
CA SER A 708 -46.77 -3.38 3.97
C SER A 708 -46.52 -4.53 2.99
N TYR A 709 -46.03 -4.25 1.78
CA TYR A 709 -45.68 -5.27 0.78
C TYR A 709 -44.24 -5.77 0.91
N TYR A 710 -43.44 -5.20 1.82
CA TYR A 710 -42.07 -5.69 2.03
C TYR A 710 -42.11 -6.94 2.91
N GLU A 711 -41.92 -8.09 2.27
CA GLU A 711 -42.14 -9.42 2.85
C GLU A 711 -40.94 -9.90 3.71
N SER A 712 -39.76 -9.36 3.49
CA SER A 712 -38.50 -9.79 4.13
C SER A 712 -38.23 -9.08 5.47
N ARG A 713 -38.97 -9.41 6.54
CA ARG A 713 -38.77 -8.86 7.91
C ARG A 713 -38.15 -9.86 8.91
N ASN A 714 -36.92 -9.61 9.37
CA ASN A 714 -36.37 -10.37 10.50
C ASN A 714 -37.17 -10.09 11.77
N CYS A 715 -37.21 -11.04 12.71
CA CYS A 715 -37.73 -10.80 14.05
C CYS A 715 -36.88 -11.47 15.12
N TYR A 716 -37.12 -11.17 16.41
CA TYR A 716 -36.30 -11.70 17.50
C TYR A 716 -36.21 -13.23 17.53
N SER A 717 -37.28 -13.93 17.16
CA SER A 717 -37.32 -15.40 17.10
C SER A 717 -36.65 -15.98 15.85
N ASP A 718 -36.50 -15.19 14.79
CA ASP A 718 -35.83 -15.55 13.55
C ASP A 718 -35.00 -14.34 13.05
N PRO A 719 -33.84 -14.09 13.69
CA PRO A 719 -33.09 -12.86 13.51
C PRO A 719 -32.34 -12.78 12.18
N PHE A 720 -32.28 -13.87 11.42
CA PHE A 720 -31.56 -13.95 10.16
C PHE A 720 -32.47 -14.53 9.08
N GLN A 721 -32.54 -13.86 7.93
CA GLN A 721 -33.48 -14.24 6.87
C GLN A 721 -33.17 -15.61 6.29
N THR A 722 -34.03 -16.61 6.49
CA THR A 722 -33.94 -17.89 5.77
C THR A 722 -34.70 -17.83 4.44
N GLN A 723 -34.15 -18.41 3.37
CA GLN A 723 -34.87 -18.49 2.09
C GLN A 723 -36.07 -19.43 2.24
N GLY A 724 -37.31 -18.90 2.29
CA GLY A 724 -38.53 -19.73 2.31
C GLY A 724 -39.84 -19.03 2.73
N GLU A 725 -40.95 -19.72 2.47
CA GLU A 725 -42.33 -19.38 2.86
C GLU A 725 -42.53 -19.56 4.38
N GLY A 726 -42.00 -18.64 5.19
CA GLY A 726 -42.15 -18.66 6.66
C GLY A 726 -42.28 -17.30 7.33
N PHE A 727 -42.08 -16.21 6.58
CA PHE A 727 -41.99 -14.84 7.09
C PHE A 727 -43.27 -14.26 7.69
N GLU A 728 -44.43 -14.87 7.46
CA GLU A 728 -45.71 -14.39 8.00
C GLU A 728 -45.78 -14.39 9.54
N GLN A 729 -44.82 -15.04 10.23
CA GLN A 729 -44.87 -15.24 11.69
C GLN A 729 -44.36 -14.07 12.53
N CYS A 730 -43.77 -13.03 11.96
CA CYS A 730 -43.25 -11.89 12.74
C CYS A 730 -44.33 -10.86 13.13
N THR A 731 -45.62 -11.18 12.97
CA THR A 731 -46.71 -10.36 13.52
C THR A 731 -46.75 -10.53 15.03
N PRO A 732 -46.73 -9.44 15.83
CA PRO A 732 -46.86 -9.54 17.29
C PRO A 732 -48.07 -10.41 17.63
N LEU A 733 -47.98 -11.26 18.66
CA LEU A 733 -49.12 -12.08 19.12
C LEU A 733 -50.37 -11.21 19.34
N ALA A 734 -50.18 -9.94 19.70
CA ALA A 734 -51.21 -8.91 19.80
C ALA A 734 -51.95 -8.62 18.47
N ALA A 735 -51.27 -8.62 17.33
CA ALA A 735 -51.90 -8.45 16.01
C ALA A 735 -52.83 -9.61 15.65
N TRP A 736 -52.52 -10.83 16.10
CA TRP A 736 -53.42 -11.99 16.01
C TRP A 736 -54.58 -11.93 17.00
N LEU A 737 -54.35 -11.37 18.20
CA LEU A 737 -55.35 -11.27 19.24
C LEU A 737 -56.34 -10.11 19.03
N ILE A 738 -55.96 -9.01 18.36
CA ILE A 738 -56.86 -7.86 18.13
C ILE A 738 -58.14 -8.26 17.37
N PRO A 739 -58.08 -9.02 16.26
CA PRO A 739 -59.29 -9.51 15.59
C PRO A 739 -60.13 -10.43 16.50
N ILE A 740 -59.49 -11.27 17.31
CA ILE A 740 -60.18 -12.19 18.23
C ILE A 740 -60.89 -11.41 19.35
N LEU A 741 -60.23 -10.40 19.92
CA LEU A 741 -60.79 -9.54 20.96
C LEU A 741 -61.88 -8.61 20.42
N HIS A 742 -61.85 -8.26 19.12
CA HIS A 742 -62.91 -7.48 18.46
C HIS A 742 -64.14 -8.33 18.10
N VAL A 743 -64.01 -9.66 18.03
CA VAL A 743 -65.12 -10.60 17.82
C VAL A 743 -65.73 -11.04 19.16
N LEU A 744 -64.98 -10.98 20.26
CA LEU A 744 -65.43 -11.34 21.61
C LEU A 744 -66.04 -10.17 22.41
N ASN A 745 -65.99 -8.95 21.89
CA ASN A 745 -66.76 -7.78 22.34
C ASN A 745 -67.87 -7.48 21.33
#